data_AF-K0SCQ9-F1
#
_entry.id   AF-K0SCQ9-F1
#
_cell.length_a   1.000
_cell.length_b   1.000
_cell.length_c   1.000
_cell.angle_alpha   90.00
_cell.angle_beta   90.00
_cell.angle_gamma   90.00
#
_symmetry.space_group_name_H-M   'P 1'
#
loop_
_entity.id
_entity.type
_entity.pdbx_description
1 polymer ?
#
loop_
_entity_poly.entity_id
_entity_poly.type
_entity_poly.pdbx_seq_one_letter_code
_entity_poly.pdbx_strand_id
1 'polypeptide(L)'
;YSGMSSKTKQLYLIAYNAICCLGWAYVLALGIPSAIASVTSSLDGGSSLLEAVKAAGANVYFATPSTAGWSNESSPSLAFVLTVVQSAALLEVLHSAMGLVRSPVFVTTLQVGSRIVALHMVNASPRAQSQWGAALMIFSWALVEVPRYLFYVAAIATGDATKGTPYPLFWLRYSLFAVLYPTGISGELSVFINSSKCDTFLGLLGGGNESIMYWYAMAFPIIYAPGALPMIMNMAGNRKSAFKKRFARPPPPPSGLVWPVTDTKANGEEVRSSTPTAKEILACAIEAVNPELAESQCKSPGDALKVAEAGLNKAYTTFQFISPEGKTTSFASAMSAENDTKFQTGFVKGDLPSPKDKKLEISYKGKQISGEELKAQVKSWVDYGTIEPSAGEAIIKCADNPSWIDLSDKYFVLLGAGSAMGPFEVLMQLGANVVAIDLDRPFIWKRLIERAKKSSGSITFPLTKSQKDCADDDEMYGCAGCNLFTQTPLIRDWLVDLYPNKPFTVGSYAYLNGALHVQVSLAMDAICRDLCERRTGTSLAYLCTPTDLHLIPKEAHEAANENYKVFSKKPFCMLMKLLGGKKFLRKNVCDPVSGVGGEFYYVNGISVAQGPNYAMAKRMQHWRAIIARSGGNIVSSNVAPSTSTASVTQNRTFAWAYEGMPYFKPYEIFAPETSKSVMIAILFHDLNNPDSVANPKNPLANPNQLFSSGSFHGGVWRCAYEIDSIGESSVLLYFSKVAAPYVMAAGGIGLAVGAKIMGYV
;
A
#
# COMPACT_ATOMS: atom_id res chain seq x y z
N TYR A 1 26.99 9.68 -7.56
CA TYR A 1 27.80 8.58 -8.11
C TYR A 1 27.01 7.88 -9.23
N SER A 2 27.17 8.37 -10.45
CA SER A 2 26.41 7.96 -11.66
C SER A 2 27.31 7.39 -12.76
N GLY A 3 28.61 7.21 -12.52
CA GLY A 3 29.61 6.84 -13.54
C GLY A 3 30.13 5.40 -13.52
N MET A 4 29.67 4.53 -12.62
CA MET A 4 30.17 3.14 -12.54
C MET A 4 29.33 2.22 -13.42
N SER A 5 29.96 1.49 -14.35
CA SER A 5 29.24 0.54 -15.22
C SER A 5 28.52 -0.54 -14.40
N SER A 6 27.38 -1.03 -14.89
CA SER A 6 26.57 -2.07 -14.22
C SER A 6 27.40 -3.31 -13.85
N LYS A 7 28.32 -3.71 -14.73
CA LYS A 7 29.23 -4.84 -14.51
C LYS A 7 30.23 -4.56 -13.38
N THR A 8 30.90 -3.40 -13.39
CA THR A 8 31.87 -3.02 -12.34
C THR A 8 31.23 -3.03 -10.95
N LYS A 9 29.98 -2.56 -10.86
CA LYS A 9 29.18 -2.60 -9.62
C LYS A 9 28.92 -4.02 -9.14
N GLN A 10 28.53 -4.92 -10.04
CA GLN A 10 28.28 -6.32 -9.69
C GLN A 10 29.56 -7.02 -9.21
N LEU A 11 30.69 -6.83 -9.91
CA LEU A 11 31.97 -7.43 -9.51
C LEU A 11 32.41 -6.95 -8.11
N TYR A 12 32.33 -5.65 -7.84
CA TYR A 12 32.65 -5.10 -6.52
C TYR A 12 31.79 -5.72 -5.42
N LEU A 13 30.47 -5.78 -5.62
CA LEU A 13 29.56 -6.36 -4.63
C LEU A 13 29.80 -7.86 -4.44
N ILE A 14 30.10 -8.61 -5.50
CA ILE A 14 30.49 -10.03 -5.38
C ILE A 14 31.74 -10.16 -4.51
N ALA A 15 32.79 -9.39 -4.80
CA ALA A 15 34.04 -9.43 -4.04
C ALA A 15 33.83 -9.06 -2.56
N TYR A 16 33.12 -7.96 -2.29
CA TYR A 16 32.80 -7.53 -0.93
C TYR A 16 32.05 -8.62 -0.13
N ASN A 17 30.98 -9.16 -0.70
CA ASN A 17 30.19 -10.19 -0.02
C ASN A 17 30.99 -11.49 0.15
N ALA A 18 31.82 -11.88 -0.82
CA ALA A 18 32.69 -13.06 -0.71
C ALA A 18 33.73 -12.90 0.42
N ILE A 19 34.38 -11.73 0.51
CA ILE A 19 35.35 -11.43 1.58
C ILE A 19 34.66 -11.46 2.95
N CYS A 20 33.49 -10.84 3.09
CA CYS A 20 32.73 -10.88 4.35
C CYS A 20 32.32 -12.31 4.72
N CYS A 21 31.87 -13.11 3.73
CA CYS A 21 31.54 -14.52 3.93
C CYS A 21 32.73 -15.33 4.45
N LEU A 22 33.91 -15.15 3.85
CA LEU A 22 35.13 -15.83 4.26
C LEU A 22 35.56 -15.41 5.66
N GLY A 23 35.46 -14.12 5.99
CA GLY A 23 35.76 -13.61 7.32
C GLY A 23 34.87 -14.22 8.40
N TRP A 24 33.55 -14.26 8.20
CA TRP A 24 32.62 -14.89 9.14
C TRP A 24 32.78 -16.43 9.20
N ALA A 25 33.10 -17.07 8.09
CA ALA A 25 33.43 -18.50 8.07
C ALA A 25 34.70 -18.80 8.87
N TYR A 26 35.68 -17.90 8.82
CA TYR A 26 36.91 -18.02 9.61
C TYR A 26 36.65 -17.83 11.11
N VAL A 27 35.73 -16.93 11.51
CA VAL A 27 35.25 -16.85 12.91
C VAL A 27 34.69 -18.20 13.39
N LEU A 28 33.90 -18.90 12.57
CA LEU A 28 33.41 -20.25 12.90
C LEU A 28 34.54 -21.28 12.95
N ALA A 29 35.49 -21.22 12.00
CA ALA A 29 36.62 -22.13 11.92
C ALA A 29 37.58 -22.00 13.12
N LEU A 30 37.65 -20.83 13.77
CA LEU A 30 38.35 -20.65 15.04
C LEU A 30 37.49 -21.06 16.24
N GLY A 31 36.24 -20.58 16.27
CA GLY A 31 35.38 -20.71 17.44
C GLY A 31 34.89 -22.13 17.70
N ILE A 32 34.40 -22.84 16.68
CA ILE A 32 33.80 -24.17 16.85
C ILE A 32 34.83 -25.20 17.35
N PRO A 33 36.01 -25.37 16.70
CA PRO A 33 36.99 -26.35 17.17
C PRO A 33 37.54 -26.00 18.56
N SER A 34 37.80 -24.71 18.84
CA SER A 34 38.26 -24.26 20.16
C SER A 34 37.24 -24.54 21.27
N ALA A 35 35.94 -24.32 20.97
CA ALA A 35 34.87 -24.64 21.91
C ALA A 35 34.78 -26.14 22.15
N ILE A 36 34.83 -26.98 21.10
CA ILE A 36 34.81 -28.44 21.23
C ILE A 36 36.00 -28.92 22.07
N ALA A 37 37.22 -28.44 21.78
CA ALA A 37 38.42 -28.79 22.53
C ALA A 37 38.30 -28.41 24.01
N SER A 38 37.75 -27.22 24.31
CA SER A 38 37.51 -26.77 25.69
C SER A 38 36.42 -27.59 26.42
N VAL A 39 35.40 -28.08 25.71
CA VAL A 39 34.39 -28.97 26.30
C VAL A 39 35.02 -30.32 26.63
N THR A 40 35.72 -30.92 25.66
CA THR A 40 36.37 -32.23 25.83
C THR A 40 37.34 -32.21 27.01
N SER A 41 38.23 -31.22 27.08
CA SER A 41 39.19 -31.11 28.19
C SER A 41 38.53 -30.92 29.56
N SER A 42 37.42 -30.18 29.62
CA SER A 42 36.68 -29.97 30.87
C SER A 42 35.96 -31.25 31.34
N LEU A 43 35.41 -32.02 30.40
CA LEU A 43 34.77 -33.31 30.67
C LEU A 43 35.79 -34.37 31.12
N ASP A 44 36.94 -34.44 30.46
CA ASP A 44 38.06 -35.32 30.85
C ASP A 44 38.59 -34.96 32.25
N GLY A 45 38.53 -33.67 32.62
CA GLY A 45 38.82 -33.17 33.96
C GLY A 45 37.72 -33.42 35.01
N GLY A 46 36.66 -34.16 34.68
CA GLY A 46 35.59 -34.56 35.61
C GLY A 46 34.48 -33.51 35.81
N SER A 47 34.42 -32.45 34.99
CA SER A 47 33.35 -31.46 35.06
C SER A 47 32.02 -32.01 34.54
N SER A 48 30.89 -31.52 35.06
CA SER A 48 29.59 -31.79 34.44
C SER A 48 29.50 -31.15 33.05
N LEU A 49 28.63 -31.69 32.18
CA LEU A 49 28.42 -31.16 30.83
C LEU A 49 28.06 -29.66 30.83
N LEU A 50 27.24 -29.21 31.80
CA LEU A 50 26.84 -27.82 31.88
C LEU A 50 28.03 -26.90 32.20
N GLU A 51 28.92 -27.32 33.10
CA GLU A 51 30.11 -26.55 33.45
C GLU A 51 31.14 -26.57 32.32
N ALA A 52 31.30 -27.71 31.63
CA ALA A 52 32.14 -27.81 30.45
C ALA A 52 31.67 -26.86 29.32
N VAL A 53 30.36 -26.76 29.07
CA VAL A 53 29.78 -25.85 28.07
C VAL A 53 29.96 -24.38 28.49
N LYS A 54 29.78 -24.05 29.77
CA LYS A 54 30.02 -22.69 30.27
C LYS A 54 31.50 -22.29 30.13
N ALA A 55 32.41 -23.19 30.49
CA ALA A 55 33.85 -22.99 30.38
C ALA A 55 34.27 -22.77 28.92
N ALA A 56 33.78 -23.61 28.00
CA ALA A 56 34.00 -23.42 26.56
C ALA A 56 33.48 -22.06 26.09
N GLY A 57 32.27 -21.67 26.50
CA GLY A 57 31.70 -20.37 26.16
C GLY A 57 32.52 -19.17 26.64
N ALA A 58 33.17 -19.28 27.81
CA ALA A 58 34.05 -18.22 28.34
C ALA A 58 35.36 -18.07 27.55
N ASN A 59 35.77 -19.11 26.81
CA ASN A 59 37.04 -19.15 26.08
C ASN A 59 36.91 -18.81 24.59
N VAL A 60 35.69 -18.85 24.00
CA VAL A 60 35.49 -18.61 22.55
C VAL A 60 36.04 -17.27 22.08
N TYR A 61 35.85 -16.20 22.85
CA TYR A 61 36.34 -14.87 22.46
C TYR A 61 37.87 -14.83 22.26
N PHE A 62 38.59 -15.67 23.02
CA PHE A 62 40.05 -15.78 22.99
C PHE A 62 40.57 -16.85 22.02
N ALA A 63 39.70 -17.45 21.20
CA ALA A 63 40.09 -18.51 20.28
C ALA A 63 41.15 -18.02 19.26
N THR A 64 42.11 -18.89 18.97
CA THR A 64 43.21 -18.69 18.02
C THR A 64 43.36 -19.93 17.12
N PRO A 65 44.16 -19.86 16.04
CA PRO A 65 44.49 -21.04 15.25
C PRO A 65 45.09 -22.19 16.08
N SER A 66 45.86 -21.84 17.11
CA SER A 66 46.40 -22.78 18.10
C SER A 66 45.32 -23.47 18.94
N THR A 67 44.37 -22.72 19.52
CA THR A 67 43.29 -23.35 20.30
C THR A 67 42.34 -24.16 19.43
N ALA A 68 42.26 -23.84 18.14
CA ALA A 68 41.47 -24.58 17.17
C ALA A 68 42.18 -25.86 16.65
N GLY A 69 43.46 -26.05 16.99
CA GLY A 69 44.18 -27.30 16.79
C GLY A 69 44.73 -27.54 15.38
N TRP A 70 44.76 -26.53 14.52
CA TRP A 70 45.22 -26.68 13.12
C TRP A 70 46.45 -25.84 12.77
N SER A 71 46.98 -25.05 13.70
CA SER A 71 48.23 -24.28 13.57
C SER A 71 48.86 -24.07 14.95
N ASN A 72 50.13 -23.65 15.01
CA ASN A 72 50.77 -23.21 16.26
C ASN A 72 50.69 -21.67 16.44
N GLU A 73 50.07 -20.96 15.50
CA GLU A 73 49.96 -19.51 15.55
C GLU A 73 48.85 -19.03 16.50
N SER A 74 49.12 -17.92 17.19
CA SER A 74 48.14 -17.25 18.06
C SER A 74 47.35 -16.15 17.32
N SER A 75 47.68 -15.89 16.05
CA SER A 75 47.14 -14.79 15.26
C SER A 75 46.70 -15.26 13.87
N PRO A 76 45.72 -14.61 13.23
CA PRO A 76 44.84 -13.62 13.84
C PRO A 76 43.87 -14.27 14.84
N SER A 77 43.68 -13.65 16.00
CA SER A 77 42.73 -14.14 17.01
C SER A 77 41.28 -13.95 16.57
N LEU A 78 40.35 -14.73 17.13
CA LEU A 78 38.93 -14.61 16.85
C LEU A 78 38.42 -13.18 17.12
N ALA A 79 38.83 -12.57 18.24
CA ALA A 79 38.47 -11.19 18.58
C ALA A 79 38.92 -10.18 17.51
N PHE A 80 40.13 -10.34 16.96
CA PHE A 80 40.62 -9.49 15.88
C PHE A 80 39.79 -9.66 14.61
N VAL A 81 39.57 -10.90 14.18
CA VAL A 81 38.77 -11.20 12.98
C VAL A 81 37.36 -10.68 13.15
N LEU A 82 36.71 -10.97 14.28
CA LEU A 82 35.38 -10.48 14.64
C LEU A 82 35.30 -8.95 14.52
N THR A 83 36.30 -8.24 15.06
CA THR A 83 36.37 -6.79 15.00
C THR A 83 36.45 -6.28 13.55
N VAL A 84 37.29 -6.90 12.73
CA VAL A 84 37.45 -6.52 11.31
C VAL A 84 36.15 -6.78 10.54
N VAL A 85 35.58 -7.98 10.62
CA VAL A 85 34.42 -8.38 9.80
C VAL A 85 33.15 -7.65 10.22
N GLN A 86 32.97 -7.39 11.52
CA GLN A 86 31.81 -6.64 12.01
C GLN A 86 31.96 -5.14 11.74
N SER A 87 33.17 -4.58 11.79
CA SER A 87 33.41 -3.18 11.39
C SER A 87 33.22 -2.96 9.89
N ALA A 88 33.54 -3.96 9.06
CA ALA A 88 33.27 -3.92 7.62
C ALA A 88 31.79 -3.69 7.29
N ALA A 89 30.85 -4.08 8.17
CA ALA A 89 29.42 -3.84 7.99
C ALA A 89 29.06 -2.34 7.95
N LEU A 90 29.92 -1.43 8.44
CA LEU A 90 29.74 0.02 8.23
C LEU A 90 29.72 0.39 6.75
N LEU A 91 30.43 -0.36 5.89
CA LEU A 91 30.37 -0.18 4.44
C LEU A 91 28.97 -0.46 3.90
N GLU A 92 28.15 -1.30 4.54
CA GLU A 92 26.75 -1.53 4.11
C GLU A 92 25.88 -0.29 4.28
N VAL A 93 26.16 0.51 5.33
CA VAL A 93 25.50 1.80 5.55
C VAL A 93 25.88 2.76 4.43
N LEU A 94 27.17 2.83 4.07
CA LEU A 94 27.67 3.64 2.97
C LEU A 94 27.10 3.18 1.61
N HIS A 95 27.04 1.87 1.36
CA HIS A 95 26.45 1.31 0.15
C HIS A 95 24.97 1.68 0.01
N SER A 96 24.23 1.66 1.13
CA SER A 96 22.83 2.08 1.16
C SER A 96 22.70 3.59 0.91
N ALA A 97 23.51 4.41 1.58
CA ALA A 97 23.50 5.87 1.46
C ALA A 97 23.88 6.36 0.05
N MET A 98 24.81 5.67 -0.60
CA MET A 98 25.23 5.98 -1.97
C MET A 98 24.33 5.34 -3.05
N GLY A 99 23.32 4.55 -2.68
CA GLY A 99 22.42 3.88 -3.63
C GLY A 99 23.06 2.71 -4.38
N LEU A 100 24.18 2.18 -3.91
CA LEU A 100 24.76 0.94 -4.44
C LEU A 100 23.81 -0.25 -4.19
N VAL A 101 23.15 -0.27 -3.03
CA VAL A 101 22.12 -1.27 -2.67
C VAL A 101 20.81 -0.55 -2.35
N ARG A 102 19.68 -1.14 -2.74
CA ARG A 102 18.33 -0.61 -2.47
C ARG A 102 17.89 -0.99 -1.05
N SER A 103 18.42 -0.32 -0.04
CA SER A 103 18.07 -0.51 1.37
C SER A 103 17.80 0.83 2.07
N PRO A 104 16.82 0.93 2.99
CA PRO A 104 16.59 2.15 3.75
C PRO A 104 17.75 2.46 4.70
N VAL A 105 18.45 3.59 4.46
CA VAL A 105 19.68 3.98 5.18
C VAL A 105 19.50 3.95 6.70
N PHE A 106 18.40 4.53 7.21
CA PHE A 106 18.13 4.59 8.65
C PHE A 106 18.02 3.21 9.28
N VAL A 107 17.30 2.29 8.62
CA VAL A 107 17.12 0.91 9.12
C VAL A 107 18.44 0.14 9.08
N THR A 108 19.20 0.25 7.98
CA THR A 108 20.54 -0.36 7.89
C THR A 108 21.47 0.17 8.99
N THR A 109 21.41 1.48 9.27
CA THR A 109 22.24 2.12 10.31
C THR A 109 21.90 1.59 11.70
N LEU A 110 20.62 1.46 12.05
CA LEU A 110 20.22 0.91 13.35
C LEU A 110 20.65 -0.55 13.51
N GLN A 111 20.51 -1.36 12.46
CA GLN A 111 20.90 -2.78 12.47
C GLN A 111 22.41 -2.98 12.61
N VAL A 112 23.21 -2.17 11.91
CA VAL A 112 24.68 -2.24 12.00
C VAL A 112 25.16 -1.61 13.32
N GLY A 113 24.57 -0.47 13.70
CA GLY A 113 24.95 0.30 14.88
C GLY A 113 24.82 -0.49 16.19
N SER A 114 23.74 -1.27 16.38
CA SER A 114 23.58 -2.07 17.60
C SER A 114 24.67 -3.12 17.77
N ARG A 115 25.09 -3.76 16.66
CA ARG A 115 26.16 -4.77 16.67
C ARG A 115 27.54 -4.15 16.84
N ILE A 116 27.77 -2.95 16.31
CA ILE A 116 29.00 -2.18 16.57
C ILE A 116 29.09 -1.81 18.06
N VAL A 117 27.97 -1.44 18.69
CA VAL A 117 27.94 -1.18 20.14
C VAL A 117 28.23 -2.45 20.94
N ALA A 118 27.61 -3.59 20.59
CA ALA A 118 27.90 -4.87 21.23
C ALA A 118 29.37 -5.29 21.08
N LEU A 119 29.95 -5.09 19.89
CA LEU A 119 31.37 -5.32 19.63
C LEU A 119 32.26 -4.43 20.51
N HIS A 120 31.94 -3.13 20.60
CA HIS A 120 32.68 -2.20 21.45
C HIS A 120 32.61 -2.63 22.93
N MET A 121 31.42 -2.99 23.42
CA MET A 121 31.21 -3.39 24.80
C MET A 121 31.92 -4.70 25.16
N VAL A 122 31.97 -5.69 24.26
CA VAL A 122 32.73 -6.92 24.51
C VAL A 122 34.23 -6.68 24.43
N ASN A 123 34.72 -5.82 23.51
CA ASN A 123 36.14 -5.50 23.42
C ASN A 123 36.66 -4.71 24.63
N ALA A 124 35.82 -3.87 25.24
CA ALA A 124 36.19 -3.00 26.36
C ALA A 124 35.90 -3.60 27.77
N SER A 125 35.25 -4.77 27.85
CA SER A 125 34.84 -5.38 29.12
C SER A 125 35.45 -6.78 29.27
N PRO A 126 36.54 -6.95 30.03
CA PRO A 126 37.09 -8.28 30.34
C PRO A 126 36.03 -9.21 30.94
N ARG A 127 35.12 -8.64 31.75
CA ARG A 127 33.99 -9.38 32.31
C ARG A 127 33.07 -9.92 31.23
N ALA A 128 32.76 -9.17 30.17
CA ALA A 128 31.90 -9.64 29.09
C ALA A 128 32.58 -10.69 28.19
N GLN A 129 33.90 -10.57 28.00
CA GLN A 129 34.69 -11.50 27.17
C GLN A 129 34.66 -12.93 27.72
N SER A 130 34.77 -13.08 29.04
CA SER A 130 34.80 -14.38 29.72
C SER A 130 33.41 -14.94 30.07
N GLN A 131 32.35 -14.47 29.42
CA GLN A 131 30.98 -14.95 29.67
C GLN A 131 30.47 -15.77 28.49
N TRP A 132 29.77 -16.85 28.80
CA TRP A 132 29.15 -17.72 27.79
C TRP A 132 28.22 -16.97 26.81
N GLY A 133 27.63 -15.85 27.23
CA GLY A 133 26.81 -14.99 26.37
C GLY A 133 27.58 -14.38 25.20
N ALA A 134 28.88 -14.10 25.34
CA ALA A 134 29.72 -13.62 24.24
C ALA A 134 29.86 -14.69 23.14
N ALA A 135 30.08 -15.95 23.53
CA ALA A 135 30.09 -17.07 22.58
C ALA A 135 28.74 -17.23 21.85
N LEU A 136 27.63 -17.13 22.59
CA LEU A 136 26.29 -17.22 22.02
C LEU A 136 26.04 -16.13 20.97
N MET A 137 26.47 -14.89 21.26
CA MET A 137 26.43 -13.76 20.32
C MET A 137 27.28 -14.05 19.08
N ILE A 138 28.56 -14.38 19.27
CA ILE A 138 29.54 -14.63 18.19
C ILE A 138 29.05 -15.73 17.23
N PHE A 139 28.64 -16.88 17.77
CA PHE A 139 28.16 -17.98 16.92
C PHE A 139 26.84 -17.63 16.22
N SER A 140 25.90 -16.98 16.91
CA SER A 140 24.64 -16.57 16.29
C SER A 140 24.88 -15.59 15.14
N TRP A 141 25.83 -14.66 15.31
CA TRP A 141 26.24 -13.73 14.28
C TRP A 141 26.89 -14.44 13.09
N ALA A 142 27.88 -15.29 13.34
CA ALA A 142 28.59 -15.95 12.25
C ALA A 142 27.71 -16.95 11.48
N LEU A 143 26.85 -17.71 12.17
CA LEU A 143 25.92 -18.65 11.55
C LEU A 143 24.83 -17.98 10.71
N VAL A 144 24.46 -16.72 11.01
CA VAL A 144 23.52 -15.96 10.17
C VAL A 144 24.21 -15.27 9.01
N GLU A 145 25.43 -14.76 9.21
CA GLU A 145 26.15 -13.97 8.22
C GLU A 145 26.75 -14.83 7.10
N VAL A 146 27.29 -16.02 7.38
CA VAL A 146 27.86 -16.89 6.32
C VAL A 146 26.81 -17.21 5.24
N PRO A 147 25.61 -17.76 5.56
CA PRO A 147 24.59 -17.99 4.55
C PRO A 147 24.06 -16.70 3.94
N ARG A 148 24.05 -15.58 4.66
CA ARG A 148 23.57 -14.29 4.15
C ARG A 148 24.48 -13.74 3.06
N TYR A 149 25.78 -13.66 3.31
CA TYR A 149 26.74 -13.16 2.33
C TYR A 149 26.86 -14.11 1.13
N LEU A 150 26.89 -15.43 1.38
CA LEU A 150 26.89 -16.42 0.32
C LEU A 150 25.62 -16.32 -0.56
N PHE A 151 24.46 -16.08 0.06
CA PHE A 151 23.21 -15.83 -0.66
C PHE A 151 23.30 -14.57 -1.54
N TYR A 152 23.90 -13.48 -1.07
CA TYR A 152 24.07 -12.27 -1.87
C TYR A 152 25.01 -12.50 -3.06
N VAL A 153 26.11 -13.24 -2.89
CA VAL A 153 26.99 -13.65 -3.99
C VAL A 153 26.20 -14.44 -5.04
N ALA A 154 25.48 -15.49 -4.62
CA ALA A 154 24.69 -16.32 -5.53
C ALA A 154 23.59 -15.52 -6.24
N ALA A 155 22.90 -14.62 -5.52
CA ALA A 155 21.85 -13.78 -6.09
C ALA A 155 22.36 -12.80 -7.15
N ILE A 156 23.55 -12.22 -6.97
CA ILE A 156 24.15 -11.32 -7.95
C ILE A 156 24.68 -12.12 -9.15
N ALA A 157 25.36 -13.24 -8.90
CA ALA A 157 25.95 -14.08 -9.95
C ALA A 157 24.88 -14.69 -10.88
N THR A 158 23.73 -15.07 -10.33
CA THR A 158 22.62 -15.67 -11.10
C THR A 158 21.64 -14.63 -11.65
N GLY A 159 21.73 -13.38 -11.20
CA GLY A 159 20.77 -12.33 -11.51
C GLY A 159 19.38 -12.50 -10.88
N ASP A 160 19.16 -13.57 -10.09
CA ASP A 160 17.89 -13.86 -9.44
C ASP A 160 18.08 -14.42 -8.02
N ALA A 161 17.73 -13.61 -7.03
CA ALA A 161 17.76 -13.98 -5.62
C ALA A 161 16.75 -15.09 -5.25
N THR A 162 15.77 -15.38 -6.11
CA THR A 162 14.68 -16.32 -5.84
C THR A 162 14.92 -17.70 -6.44
N LYS A 163 14.72 -17.91 -7.74
CA LYS A 163 14.86 -19.22 -8.38
C LYS A 163 16.31 -19.53 -8.74
N GLY A 164 17.10 -18.49 -9.04
CA GLY A 164 18.52 -18.60 -9.36
C GLY A 164 19.40 -19.10 -8.20
N THR A 165 19.04 -18.83 -6.95
CA THR A 165 19.83 -19.27 -5.78
C THR A 165 19.61 -20.75 -5.43
N PRO A 166 20.65 -21.51 -5.02
CA PRO A 166 20.50 -22.89 -4.54
C PRO A 166 19.48 -22.99 -3.39
N TYR A 167 18.63 -24.02 -3.42
CA TYR A 167 17.54 -24.15 -2.45
C TYR A 167 18.02 -24.24 -0.99
N PRO A 168 19.07 -25.02 -0.63
CA PRO A 168 19.55 -25.07 0.74
C PRO A 168 19.99 -23.69 1.26
N LEU A 169 20.70 -22.91 0.43
CA LEU A 169 21.16 -21.57 0.76
C LEU A 169 19.99 -20.59 0.94
N PHE A 170 19.01 -20.64 0.04
CA PHE A 170 17.76 -19.89 0.15
C PHE A 170 17.02 -20.23 1.45
N TRP A 171 16.91 -21.52 1.78
CA TRP A 171 16.23 -21.97 2.98
C TRP A 171 16.92 -21.44 4.24
N LEU A 172 18.25 -21.55 4.32
CA LEU A 172 19.05 -21.06 5.44
C LEU A 172 18.84 -19.55 5.63
N ARG A 173 18.96 -18.77 4.55
CA ARG A 173 18.80 -17.31 4.56
C ARG A 173 17.47 -16.84 5.16
N TYR A 174 16.39 -17.58 4.92
CA TYR A 174 15.04 -17.21 5.32
C TYR A 174 14.49 -17.99 6.51
N SER A 175 15.20 -18.99 7.04
CA SER A 175 14.70 -19.85 8.14
C SER A 175 15.57 -19.80 9.40
N LEU A 176 16.87 -19.51 9.30
CA LEU A 176 17.77 -19.52 10.46
C LEU A 176 17.38 -18.51 11.56
N PHE A 177 16.65 -17.45 11.21
CA PHE A 177 16.19 -16.45 12.18
C PHE A 177 15.39 -17.06 13.34
N ALA A 178 14.66 -18.16 13.12
CA ALA A 178 13.81 -18.77 14.14
C ALA A 178 14.60 -19.22 15.38
N VAL A 179 15.86 -19.62 15.19
CA VAL A 179 16.77 -20.02 16.27
C VAL A 179 17.77 -18.91 16.57
N LEU A 180 18.38 -18.33 15.52
CA LEU A 180 19.50 -17.41 15.68
C LEU A 180 19.11 -16.01 16.20
N TYR A 181 17.86 -15.57 16.03
CA TYR A 181 17.41 -14.30 16.63
C TYR A 181 17.29 -14.41 18.16
N PRO A 182 16.55 -15.37 18.74
CA PRO A 182 16.51 -15.55 20.19
C PRO A 182 17.90 -15.73 20.82
N THR A 183 18.77 -16.56 20.21
CA THR A 183 20.11 -16.80 20.75
C THR A 183 21.01 -15.58 20.59
N GLY A 184 20.98 -14.90 19.44
CA GLY A 184 21.77 -13.70 19.19
C GLY A 184 21.38 -12.55 20.13
N ILE A 185 20.08 -12.29 20.28
CA ILE A 185 19.56 -11.27 21.21
C ILE A 185 19.97 -11.61 22.64
N SER A 186 19.82 -12.85 23.07
CA SER A 186 20.20 -13.27 24.43
C SER A 186 21.70 -13.08 24.68
N GLY A 187 22.54 -13.38 23.67
CA GLY A 187 23.98 -13.15 23.74
C GLY A 187 24.34 -11.67 23.87
N GLU A 188 23.76 -10.81 23.02
CA GLU A 188 23.96 -9.35 23.06
C GLU A 188 23.52 -8.76 24.40
N LEU A 189 22.35 -9.15 24.90
CA LEU A 189 21.85 -8.73 26.22
C LEU A 189 22.80 -9.14 27.35
N SER A 190 23.33 -10.36 27.28
CA SER A 190 24.33 -10.83 28.25
C SER A 190 25.61 -10.00 28.21
N VAL A 191 26.09 -9.62 27.02
CA VAL A 191 27.25 -8.72 26.87
C VAL A 191 26.96 -7.37 27.51
N PHE A 192 25.81 -6.75 27.20
CA PHE A 192 25.42 -5.45 27.75
C PHE A 192 25.33 -5.45 29.28
N ILE A 193 24.66 -6.46 29.85
CA ILE A 193 24.47 -6.59 31.30
C ILE A 193 25.80 -6.89 32.01
N ASN A 194 26.73 -7.62 31.39
CA ASN A 194 28.03 -7.88 32.00
C ASN A 194 28.98 -6.68 31.86
N SER A 195 28.90 -5.91 30.78
CA SER A 195 29.64 -4.66 30.66
C SER A 195 29.16 -3.60 31.65
N SER A 196 27.86 -3.51 31.96
CA SER A 196 27.35 -2.60 33.00
C SER A 196 27.81 -2.95 34.42
N LYS A 197 28.42 -4.13 34.62
CA LYS A 197 28.96 -4.62 35.91
C LYS A 197 30.50 -4.70 35.90
N CYS A 198 31.17 -4.07 34.93
CA CYS A 198 32.61 -4.16 34.77
C CYS A 198 33.26 -2.81 35.06
N ASP A 199 34.07 -2.73 36.12
CA ASP A 199 34.73 -1.49 36.53
C ASP A 199 35.65 -0.91 35.44
N THR A 200 36.34 -1.79 34.69
CA THR A 200 37.17 -1.38 33.54
C THR A 200 36.36 -0.69 32.45
N PHE A 201 35.15 -1.18 32.17
CA PHE A 201 34.25 -0.58 31.18
C PHE A 201 33.59 0.70 31.71
N LEU A 202 33.18 0.72 32.97
CA LEU A 202 32.54 1.88 33.59
C LEU A 202 33.52 3.06 33.71
N GLY A 203 34.81 2.78 33.93
CA GLY A 203 35.87 3.78 33.99
C GLY A 203 36.40 4.29 32.64
N LEU A 204 35.84 3.85 31.50
CA LEU A 204 36.37 4.17 30.16
C LEU A 204 36.39 5.69 29.86
N LEU A 205 35.49 6.47 30.47
CA LEU A 205 35.40 7.92 30.30
C LEU A 205 36.08 8.70 31.45
N GLY A 206 36.88 8.05 32.30
CA GLY A 206 37.50 8.65 33.48
C GLY A 206 36.54 8.75 34.68
N GLY A 207 37.11 9.07 35.85
CA GLY A 207 36.40 9.09 37.13
C GLY A 207 35.25 10.11 37.17
N GLY A 208 34.09 9.70 37.69
CA GLY A 208 32.88 10.51 37.82
C GLY A 208 31.86 10.35 36.68
N ASN A 209 32.18 9.56 35.65
CA ASN A 209 31.31 9.28 34.49
C ASN A 209 30.74 7.84 34.48
N GLU A 210 30.94 7.08 35.55
CA GLU A 210 30.56 5.67 35.63
C GLU A 210 29.05 5.47 35.48
N SER A 211 28.25 6.40 36.01
CA SER A 211 26.79 6.38 35.86
C SER A 211 26.35 6.56 34.40
N ILE A 212 27.09 7.36 33.61
CA ILE A 212 26.81 7.55 32.18
C ILE A 212 27.08 6.25 31.43
N MET A 213 28.22 5.60 31.71
CA MET A 213 28.58 4.32 31.08
C MET A 213 27.63 3.18 31.50
N TYR A 214 27.14 3.18 32.74
CA TYR A 214 26.11 2.25 33.21
C TYR A 214 24.81 2.42 32.42
N TRP A 215 24.29 3.64 32.31
CA TRP A 215 23.04 3.90 31.56
C TRP A 215 23.21 3.67 30.06
N TYR A 216 24.38 3.96 29.50
CA TYR A 216 24.73 3.61 28.12
C TYR A 216 24.63 2.10 27.87
N ALA A 217 25.17 1.26 28.76
CA ALA A 217 25.04 -0.19 28.66
C ALA A 217 23.60 -0.69 28.89
N MET A 218 22.88 -0.10 29.86
CA MET A 218 21.52 -0.52 30.22
C MET A 218 20.43 -0.05 29.26
N ALA A 219 20.67 0.97 28.44
CA ALA A 219 19.71 1.46 27.46
C ALA A 219 19.31 0.37 26.43
N PHE A 220 20.26 -0.46 26.00
CA PHE A 220 20.01 -1.47 24.96
C PHE A 220 19.11 -2.62 25.44
N PRO A 221 19.32 -3.22 26.63
CA PRO A 221 18.36 -4.17 27.20
C PRO A 221 16.93 -3.64 27.34
N ILE A 222 16.78 -2.38 27.75
CA ILE A 222 15.46 -1.74 27.92
C ILE A 222 14.75 -1.59 26.57
N ILE A 223 15.49 -1.24 25.51
CA ILE A 223 14.95 -1.07 24.15
C ILE A 223 14.68 -2.42 23.47
N TYR A 224 15.54 -3.42 23.68
CA TYR A 224 15.45 -4.73 23.03
C TYR A 224 14.26 -5.56 23.50
N ALA A 225 13.91 -5.52 24.79
CA ALA A 225 12.82 -6.30 25.36
C ALA A 225 11.46 -6.10 24.64
N PRO A 226 10.98 -4.86 24.38
CA PRO A 226 9.77 -4.65 23.59
C PRO A 226 9.96 -4.86 22.07
N GLY A 227 11.18 -4.68 21.55
CA GLY A 227 11.46 -4.74 20.11
C GLY A 227 11.64 -6.15 19.53
N ALA A 228 12.07 -7.13 20.34
CA ALA A 228 12.46 -8.46 19.88
C ALA A 228 11.32 -9.26 19.22
N LEU A 229 10.13 -9.27 19.83
CA LEU A 229 8.97 -10.01 19.31
C LEU A 229 8.50 -9.49 17.93
N PRO A 230 8.25 -8.18 17.74
CA PRO A 230 7.94 -7.62 16.43
C PRO A 230 8.97 -7.97 15.34
N MET A 231 10.27 -7.95 15.67
CA MET A 231 11.35 -8.28 14.72
C MET A 231 11.30 -9.74 14.25
N ILE A 232 11.07 -10.70 15.16
CA ILE A 232 10.92 -12.13 14.82
C ILE A 232 9.69 -12.34 13.93
N MET A 233 8.57 -11.71 14.27
CA MET A 233 7.33 -11.80 13.50
C MET A 233 7.48 -11.20 12.09
N ASN A 234 8.23 -10.11 11.96
CA ASN A 234 8.56 -9.53 10.67
C ASN A 234 9.39 -10.51 9.80
N MET A 235 10.36 -11.20 10.38
CA MET A 235 11.16 -12.21 9.68
C MET A 235 10.33 -13.42 9.24
N ALA A 236 9.35 -13.84 10.04
CA ALA A 236 8.38 -14.87 9.63
C ALA A 236 7.55 -14.42 8.41
N GLY A 237 7.14 -13.15 8.37
CA GLY A 237 6.50 -12.54 7.21
C GLY A 237 7.41 -12.54 5.98
N ASN A 238 8.67 -12.15 6.13
CA ASN A 238 9.68 -12.18 5.06
C ASN A 238 9.87 -13.58 4.50
N ARG A 239 9.97 -14.60 5.37
CA ARG A 239 10.04 -16.01 4.95
C ARG A 239 8.84 -16.41 4.11
N LYS A 240 7.62 -16.16 4.59
CA LYS A 240 6.37 -16.50 3.86
C LYS A 240 6.35 -15.85 2.47
N SER A 241 6.73 -14.58 2.39
CA SER A 241 6.80 -13.83 1.13
C SER A 241 7.86 -14.39 0.18
N ALA A 242 9.07 -14.68 0.66
CA ALA A 242 10.16 -15.22 -0.15
C ALA A 242 9.80 -16.60 -0.73
N PHE A 243 9.28 -17.51 0.11
CA PHE A 243 8.86 -18.84 -0.34
C PHE A 243 7.73 -18.76 -1.37
N LYS A 244 6.73 -17.88 -1.16
CA LYS A 244 5.67 -17.64 -2.15
C LYS A 244 6.24 -17.22 -3.51
N LYS A 245 7.25 -16.35 -3.54
CA LYS A 245 7.89 -15.89 -4.79
C LYS A 245 8.66 -17.01 -5.48
N ARG A 246 9.45 -17.80 -4.73
CA ARG A 246 10.27 -18.88 -5.31
C ARG A 246 9.41 -19.95 -6.00
N PHE A 247 8.30 -20.33 -5.37
CA PHE A 247 7.38 -21.35 -5.89
C PHE A 247 6.25 -20.78 -6.77
N ALA A 248 6.29 -19.48 -7.10
CA ALA A 248 5.34 -18.91 -8.04
C ALA A 248 5.56 -19.49 -9.44
N ARG A 249 4.47 -19.97 -10.06
CA ARG A 249 4.47 -20.36 -11.47
C ARG A 249 4.83 -19.14 -12.34
N PRO A 250 5.55 -19.32 -13.45
CA PRO A 250 5.77 -18.23 -14.40
C PRO A 250 4.39 -17.68 -14.83
N PRO A 251 4.25 -16.35 -14.96
CA PRO A 251 3.01 -15.77 -15.46
C PRO A 251 2.75 -16.28 -16.88
N PRO A 252 1.47 -16.45 -17.28
CA PRO A 252 1.13 -16.72 -18.67
C PRO A 252 1.67 -15.61 -19.57
N PRO A 253 1.90 -15.89 -20.87
CA PRO A 253 2.30 -14.87 -21.83
C PRO A 253 1.30 -13.70 -21.79
N PRO A 254 1.79 -12.46 -21.97
CA PRO A 254 0.94 -11.28 -21.95
C PRO A 254 -0.10 -11.36 -23.08
N SER A 255 -1.35 -11.04 -22.78
CA SER A 255 -2.47 -11.06 -23.72
C SER A 255 -3.40 -9.89 -23.43
N GLY A 256 -3.99 -9.31 -24.47
CA GLY A 256 -4.86 -8.14 -24.37
C GLY A 256 -4.10 -6.84 -24.13
N LEU A 257 -4.73 -5.92 -23.40
CA LEU A 257 -4.17 -4.62 -23.03
C LEU A 257 -2.97 -4.76 -22.09
N VAL A 258 -1.80 -4.29 -22.53
CA VAL A 258 -0.51 -4.43 -21.83
C VAL A 258 0.30 -3.14 -21.86
N TRP A 259 1.17 -2.99 -20.85
CA TRP A 259 2.16 -1.91 -20.81
C TRP A 259 3.13 -2.01 -21.99
N PRO A 260 3.69 -0.89 -22.50
CA PRO A 260 4.69 -0.94 -23.57
C PRO A 260 5.95 -1.68 -23.13
N VAL A 261 6.68 -2.18 -24.12
CA VAL A 261 8.05 -2.67 -23.90
C VAL A 261 8.94 -1.47 -23.58
N THR A 262 9.58 -1.50 -22.43
CA THR A 262 10.43 -0.42 -21.91
C THR A 262 11.92 -0.76 -21.98
N ASP A 263 12.25 -2.05 -22.02
CA ASP A 263 13.61 -2.56 -22.13
C ASP A 263 13.54 -4.00 -22.65
N THR A 264 14.65 -4.53 -23.15
CA THR A 264 14.77 -5.91 -23.60
C THR A 264 16.01 -6.52 -22.95
N LYS A 265 15.82 -7.59 -22.18
CA LYS A 265 16.94 -8.30 -21.55
C LYS A 265 17.86 -8.91 -22.61
N ALA A 266 19.10 -9.20 -22.24
CA ALA A 266 20.09 -9.82 -23.14
C ALA A 266 19.67 -11.19 -23.71
N ASN A 267 18.72 -11.88 -23.08
CA ASN A 267 18.13 -13.13 -23.55
C ASN A 267 16.93 -12.93 -24.50
N GLY A 268 16.63 -11.70 -24.92
CA GLY A 268 15.50 -11.36 -25.78
C GLY A 268 14.16 -11.19 -25.08
N GLU A 269 14.09 -11.35 -23.74
CA GLU A 269 12.86 -11.18 -22.98
C GLU A 269 12.48 -9.70 -22.86
N GLU A 270 11.29 -9.35 -23.34
CA GLU A 270 10.73 -8.01 -23.23
C GLU A 270 10.41 -7.64 -21.77
N VAL A 271 10.85 -6.47 -21.33
CA VAL A 271 10.57 -5.91 -20.01
C VAL A 271 9.57 -4.78 -20.16
N ARG A 272 8.42 -4.92 -19.50
CA ARG A 272 7.34 -3.94 -19.50
C ARG A 272 7.25 -3.28 -18.12
N SER A 273 7.40 -1.96 -18.03
CA SER A 273 7.48 -1.24 -16.77
C SER A 273 6.45 -0.11 -16.67
N SER A 274 5.72 -0.07 -15.56
CA SER A 274 4.67 0.95 -15.34
C SER A 274 5.21 2.34 -15.00
N THR A 275 6.36 2.42 -14.33
CA THR A 275 6.89 3.70 -13.83
C THR A 275 7.31 4.69 -14.92
N PRO A 276 8.18 4.32 -15.89
CA PRO A 276 8.57 5.26 -16.94
C PRO A 276 7.36 5.66 -17.80
N THR A 277 6.50 4.70 -18.14
CA THR A 277 5.28 4.96 -18.93
C THR A 277 4.32 5.91 -18.23
N ALA A 278 4.04 5.72 -16.93
CA ALA A 278 3.14 6.62 -16.20
C ALA A 278 3.71 8.05 -16.10
N LYS A 279 5.03 8.20 -15.93
CA LYS A 279 5.69 9.52 -15.93
C LYS A 279 5.54 10.21 -17.28
N GLU A 280 5.75 9.49 -18.37
CA GLU A 280 5.63 10.02 -19.72
C GLU A 280 4.20 10.48 -20.02
N ILE A 281 3.19 9.71 -19.60
CA ILE A 281 1.78 10.09 -19.78
C ILE A 281 1.44 11.35 -18.98
N LEU A 282 1.87 11.44 -17.72
CA LEU A 282 1.62 12.63 -16.89
C LEU A 282 2.39 13.85 -17.40
N ALA A 283 3.62 13.69 -17.86
CA ALA A 283 4.40 14.76 -18.48
C ALA A 283 3.67 15.31 -19.71
N CYS A 284 3.28 14.43 -20.64
CA CYS A 284 2.53 14.81 -21.84
C CYS A 284 1.22 15.55 -21.50
N ALA A 285 0.51 15.13 -20.45
CA ALA A 285 -0.70 15.80 -19.99
C ALA A 285 -0.42 17.24 -19.53
N ILE A 286 0.63 17.47 -18.74
CA ILE A 286 0.97 18.80 -18.19
C ILE A 286 1.56 19.72 -19.27
N GLU A 287 2.46 19.18 -20.10
CA GLU A 287 3.10 19.88 -21.22
C GLU A 287 2.10 20.42 -22.24
N ALA A 288 0.90 19.84 -22.32
CA ALA A 288 -0.18 20.31 -23.19
C ALA A 288 -0.65 21.75 -22.89
N VAL A 289 -0.33 22.28 -21.70
CA VAL A 289 -0.62 23.69 -21.34
C VAL A 289 0.63 24.45 -20.96
N ASN A 290 1.43 23.88 -20.04
CA ASN A 290 2.66 24.48 -19.59
C ASN A 290 3.60 23.38 -19.08
N PRO A 291 4.78 23.21 -19.69
CA PRO A 291 5.74 22.16 -19.32
C PRO A 291 6.26 22.27 -17.88
N GLU A 292 6.13 23.43 -17.23
CA GLU A 292 6.69 23.71 -15.90
C GLU A 292 5.63 23.85 -14.79
N LEU A 293 4.34 24.00 -15.11
CA LEU A 293 3.30 24.34 -14.12
C LEU A 293 1.96 23.63 -14.35
N ALA A 294 1.70 22.60 -13.53
CA ALA A 294 0.42 21.87 -13.50
C ALA A 294 -0.79 22.76 -13.13
N GLU A 295 -0.57 23.84 -12.37
CA GLU A 295 -1.60 24.84 -12.02
C GLU A 295 -2.15 25.57 -13.25
N SER A 296 -1.44 25.54 -14.38
CA SER A 296 -1.92 26.14 -15.64
C SER A 296 -3.25 25.55 -16.11
N GLN A 297 -3.63 24.34 -15.68
CA GLN A 297 -4.94 23.76 -15.94
C GLN A 297 -6.10 24.54 -15.28
N CYS A 298 -5.81 25.40 -14.29
CA CYS A 298 -6.81 26.25 -13.63
C CYS A 298 -7.06 27.55 -14.39
N LYS A 299 -6.18 27.93 -15.34
CA LYS A 299 -6.27 29.21 -16.04
C LYS A 299 -7.54 29.35 -16.87
N SER A 300 -7.97 28.30 -17.55
CA SER A 300 -9.21 28.28 -18.32
C SER A 300 -9.86 26.89 -18.39
N PRO A 301 -11.17 26.78 -18.68
CA PRO A 301 -11.81 25.49 -18.94
C PRO A 301 -11.12 24.68 -20.05
N GLY A 302 -10.69 25.35 -21.12
CA GLY A 302 -10.02 24.72 -22.24
C GLY A 302 -8.67 24.11 -21.86
N ASP A 303 -7.95 24.74 -20.94
CA ASP A 303 -6.67 24.22 -20.47
C ASP A 303 -6.83 22.93 -19.66
N ALA A 304 -7.84 22.85 -18.79
CA ALA A 304 -8.17 21.61 -18.08
C ALA A 304 -8.51 20.45 -19.03
N LEU A 305 -9.28 20.73 -20.10
CA LEU A 305 -9.64 19.74 -21.11
C LEU A 305 -8.42 19.29 -21.93
N LYS A 306 -7.55 20.23 -22.34
CA LYS A 306 -6.30 19.89 -23.05
C LYS A 306 -5.41 18.94 -22.25
N VAL A 307 -5.26 19.16 -20.93
CA VAL A 307 -4.50 18.24 -20.06
C VAL A 307 -5.11 16.85 -20.08
N ALA A 308 -6.44 16.77 -19.91
CA ALA A 308 -7.15 15.51 -19.84
C ALA A 308 -7.07 14.73 -21.16
N GLU A 309 -7.28 15.42 -22.29
CA GLU A 309 -7.23 14.84 -23.62
C GLU A 309 -5.82 14.37 -23.96
N ALA A 310 -4.80 15.19 -23.71
CA ALA A 310 -3.40 14.84 -23.97
C ALA A 310 -2.98 13.61 -23.15
N GLY A 311 -3.33 13.57 -21.85
CA GLY A 311 -3.03 12.44 -20.98
C GLY A 311 -3.69 11.13 -21.43
N LEU A 312 -4.99 11.16 -21.76
CA LEU A 312 -5.68 9.96 -22.26
C LEU A 312 -5.14 9.56 -23.64
N ASN A 313 -5.01 10.49 -24.60
CA ASN A 313 -4.49 10.19 -25.94
C ASN A 313 -3.08 9.59 -25.89
N LYS A 314 -2.22 10.08 -24.99
CA LYS A 314 -0.90 9.49 -24.75
C LYS A 314 -1.02 8.07 -24.20
N ALA A 315 -1.94 7.81 -23.27
CA ALA A 315 -2.18 6.45 -22.77
C ALA A 315 -2.65 5.50 -23.90
N TYR A 316 -3.61 5.92 -24.74
CA TYR A 316 -4.11 5.12 -25.87
C TYR A 316 -3.04 4.76 -26.89
N THR A 317 -2.13 5.69 -27.18
CA THR A 317 -1.07 5.49 -28.17
C THR A 317 0.14 4.74 -27.61
N THR A 318 0.39 4.86 -26.30
CA THR A 318 1.55 4.24 -25.65
C THR A 318 1.27 2.80 -25.21
N PHE A 319 0.07 2.50 -24.71
CA PHE A 319 -0.28 1.13 -24.36
C PHE A 319 -0.42 0.26 -25.61
N GLN A 320 -0.08 -1.02 -25.45
CA GLN A 320 -0.16 -2.01 -26.52
C GLN A 320 -1.32 -2.97 -26.26
N PHE A 321 -1.78 -3.61 -27.33
CA PHE A 321 -2.76 -4.68 -27.27
C PHE A 321 -2.23 -5.90 -28.01
N ILE A 322 -2.23 -7.05 -27.34
CA ILE A 322 -1.80 -8.33 -27.92
C ILE A 322 -3.05 -9.15 -28.22
N SER A 323 -3.33 -9.39 -29.51
CA SER A 323 -4.48 -10.17 -29.95
C SER A 323 -4.37 -11.64 -29.52
N PRO A 324 -5.46 -12.42 -29.56
CA PRO A 324 -5.42 -13.87 -29.31
C PRO A 324 -4.42 -14.62 -30.20
N GLU A 325 -4.18 -14.13 -31.42
CA GLU A 325 -3.22 -14.67 -32.39
C GLU A 325 -1.77 -14.24 -32.11
N GLY A 326 -1.55 -13.43 -31.06
CA GLY A 326 -0.23 -12.95 -30.66
C GLY A 326 0.25 -11.69 -31.39
N LYS A 327 -0.59 -11.05 -32.23
CA LYS A 327 -0.23 -9.81 -32.93
C LYS A 327 -0.27 -8.63 -31.96
N THR A 328 0.84 -7.90 -31.85
CA THR A 328 0.93 -6.68 -31.03
C THR A 328 0.59 -5.44 -31.87
N THR A 329 -0.35 -4.62 -31.40
CA THR A 329 -0.70 -3.30 -31.96
C THR A 329 -0.77 -2.24 -30.86
N SER A 330 -0.95 -0.96 -31.22
CA SER A 330 -1.30 0.05 -30.22
C SER A 330 -2.73 -0.21 -29.69
N PHE A 331 -3.00 0.18 -28.44
CA PHE A 331 -4.35 0.04 -27.89
C PHE A 331 -5.38 0.87 -28.66
N ALA A 332 -5.00 2.06 -29.12
CA ALA A 332 -5.81 2.87 -30.04
C ALA A 332 -6.19 2.08 -31.30
N SER A 333 -5.22 1.45 -31.98
CA SER A 333 -5.46 0.66 -33.19
C SER A 333 -6.37 -0.55 -32.92
N ALA A 334 -6.20 -1.22 -31.78
CA ALA A 334 -7.06 -2.34 -31.40
C ALA A 334 -8.51 -1.91 -31.14
N MET A 335 -8.73 -0.74 -30.53
CA MET A 335 -10.08 -0.20 -30.33
C MET A 335 -10.73 0.28 -31.64
N SER A 336 -9.95 0.65 -32.65
CA SER A 336 -10.47 1.01 -33.98
C SER A 336 -10.70 -0.18 -34.90
N ALA A 337 -10.20 -1.36 -34.57
CA ALA A 337 -10.36 -2.55 -35.39
C ALA A 337 -11.79 -3.10 -35.32
N GLU A 338 -12.24 -3.73 -36.41
CA GLU A 338 -13.47 -4.50 -36.46
C GLU A 338 -13.28 -5.87 -35.80
N ASN A 339 -14.32 -6.35 -35.13
CA ASN A 339 -14.32 -7.67 -34.49
C ASN A 339 -15.24 -8.62 -35.26
N ASP A 340 -14.69 -9.73 -35.74
CA ASP A 340 -15.46 -10.79 -36.39
C ASP A 340 -16.25 -11.64 -35.38
N THR A 341 -15.79 -11.65 -34.12
CA THR A 341 -16.43 -12.40 -33.03
C THR A 341 -17.35 -11.48 -32.23
N LYS A 342 -18.57 -11.95 -31.94
CA LYS A 342 -19.54 -11.24 -31.10
C LYS A 342 -19.93 -12.06 -29.89
N PHE A 343 -20.15 -11.39 -28.76
CA PHE A 343 -20.78 -12.01 -27.61
C PHE A 343 -22.25 -12.31 -27.89
N GLN A 344 -22.71 -13.46 -27.40
CA GLN A 344 -24.12 -13.73 -27.23
C GLN A 344 -24.61 -13.09 -25.93
N THR A 345 -25.91 -12.98 -25.75
CA THR A 345 -26.52 -12.27 -24.61
C THR A 345 -27.27 -13.24 -23.72
N GLY A 346 -26.86 -13.29 -22.45
CA GLY A 346 -27.60 -13.91 -21.36
C GLY A 346 -28.53 -12.91 -20.69
N PHE A 347 -29.72 -13.35 -20.30
CA PHE A 347 -30.71 -12.56 -19.58
C PHE A 347 -31.38 -13.39 -18.47
N VAL A 348 -31.51 -12.79 -17.29
CA VAL A 348 -32.26 -13.36 -16.17
C VAL A 348 -33.06 -12.24 -15.50
N LYS A 349 -34.37 -12.47 -15.33
CA LYS A 349 -35.26 -11.58 -14.56
C LYS A 349 -35.37 -12.09 -13.13
N GLY A 350 -35.38 -11.18 -12.16
CA GLY A 350 -35.61 -11.50 -10.77
C GLY A 350 -37.05 -11.96 -10.50
N ASP A 351 -37.20 -12.79 -9.47
CA ASP A 351 -38.45 -13.45 -9.10
C ASP A 351 -39.30 -12.61 -8.14
N LEU A 352 -38.71 -11.59 -7.51
CA LEU A 352 -39.42 -10.74 -6.54
C LEU A 352 -40.16 -9.59 -7.25
N PRO A 353 -41.35 -9.21 -6.75
CA PRO A 353 -42.03 -8.01 -7.22
C PRO A 353 -41.26 -6.76 -6.79
N SER A 354 -41.38 -5.68 -7.58
CA SER A 354 -40.79 -4.39 -7.20
C SER A 354 -41.33 -3.94 -5.83
N PRO A 355 -40.49 -3.44 -4.91
CA PRO A 355 -40.95 -2.97 -3.61
C PRO A 355 -41.99 -1.86 -3.76
N LYS A 356 -43.13 -1.98 -3.07
CA LYS A 356 -44.23 -1.00 -3.13
C LYS A 356 -43.85 0.34 -2.49
N ASP A 357 -43.11 0.30 -1.38
CA ASP A 357 -42.65 1.47 -0.63
C ASP A 357 -41.12 1.62 -0.73
N LYS A 358 -40.63 2.08 -1.88
CA LYS A 358 -39.19 2.38 -2.03
C LYS A 358 -38.84 3.58 -1.14
N LYS A 359 -37.87 3.42 -0.25
CA LYS A 359 -37.33 4.48 0.60
C LYS A 359 -35.80 4.43 0.56
N LEU A 360 -35.17 5.59 0.66
CA LEU A 360 -33.72 5.66 0.82
C LEU A 360 -33.34 5.26 2.25
N GLU A 361 -32.63 4.14 2.37
CA GLU A 361 -32.06 3.67 3.62
C GLU A 361 -30.52 3.70 3.56
N ILE A 362 -29.91 4.28 4.59
CA ILE A 362 -28.45 4.35 4.71
C ILE A 362 -28.02 3.54 5.91
N SER A 363 -27.08 2.62 5.70
CA SER A 363 -26.46 1.90 6.81
C SER A 363 -25.45 2.81 7.50
N TYR A 364 -25.58 3.04 8.80
CA TYR A 364 -24.62 3.81 9.59
C TYR A 364 -24.48 3.24 11.01
N LYS A 365 -23.23 2.94 11.41
CA LYS A 365 -22.89 2.41 12.75
C LYS A 365 -23.76 1.22 13.19
N GLY A 366 -24.03 0.30 12.26
CA GLY A 366 -24.81 -0.92 12.51
C GLY A 366 -26.34 -0.73 12.51
N LYS A 367 -26.85 0.47 12.17
CA LYS A 367 -28.27 0.76 12.03
C LYS A 367 -28.61 1.12 10.58
N GLN A 368 -29.86 0.89 10.17
CA GLN A 368 -30.42 1.49 8.95
C GLN A 368 -31.16 2.77 9.35
N ILE A 369 -30.78 3.90 8.75
CA ILE A 369 -31.40 5.20 9.00
C ILE A 369 -32.10 5.70 7.73
N SER A 370 -33.27 6.33 7.90
CA SER A 370 -34.08 6.89 6.82
C SER A 370 -34.90 8.09 7.31
N GLY A 371 -35.58 8.80 6.40
CA GLY A 371 -36.47 9.93 6.75
C GLY A 371 -35.76 11.02 7.57
N GLU A 372 -36.40 11.47 8.65
CA GLU A 372 -35.88 12.54 9.50
C GLU A 372 -34.60 12.15 10.27
N GLU A 373 -34.43 10.87 10.64
CA GLU A 373 -33.18 10.40 11.28
C GLU A 373 -32.00 10.52 10.30
N LEU A 374 -32.23 10.18 9.03
CA LEU A 374 -31.23 10.37 7.98
C LEU A 374 -30.89 11.85 7.80
N LYS A 375 -31.89 12.74 7.71
CA LYS A 375 -31.66 14.19 7.55
C LYS A 375 -30.86 14.77 8.72
N ALA A 376 -31.19 14.39 9.95
CA ALA A 376 -30.46 14.80 11.14
C ALA A 376 -29.00 14.31 11.10
N GLN A 377 -28.77 13.06 10.69
CA GLN A 377 -27.42 12.52 10.57
C GLN A 377 -26.61 13.19 9.45
N VAL A 378 -27.22 13.49 8.31
CA VAL A 378 -26.58 14.23 7.22
C VAL A 378 -26.17 15.63 7.70
N LYS A 379 -27.06 16.33 8.41
CA LYS A 379 -26.73 17.62 9.02
C LYS A 379 -25.55 17.50 9.98
N SER A 380 -25.51 16.47 10.82
CA SER A 380 -24.38 16.21 11.71
C SER A 380 -23.06 16.01 10.97
N TRP A 381 -23.07 15.37 9.80
CA TRP A 381 -21.87 15.21 8.98
C TRP A 381 -21.41 16.53 8.34
N VAL A 382 -22.35 17.35 7.85
CA VAL A 382 -22.04 18.68 7.31
C VAL A 382 -21.47 19.59 8.41
N ASP A 383 -22.16 19.68 9.55
CA ASP A 383 -21.74 20.53 10.68
C ASP A 383 -20.37 20.13 11.23
N TYR A 384 -20.09 18.82 11.29
CA TYR A 384 -18.79 18.32 11.73
C TYR A 384 -17.69 18.56 10.68
N GLY A 385 -18.06 18.66 9.40
CA GLY A 385 -17.15 18.84 8.28
C GLY A 385 -16.61 17.53 7.69
N THR A 386 -17.30 16.40 7.92
CA THR A 386 -16.95 15.14 7.26
C THR A 386 -17.31 15.15 5.79
N ILE A 387 -18.36 15.87 5.39
CA ILE A 387 -18.85 16.01 4.01
C ILE A 387 -19.03 17.47 3.64
N GLU A 388 -19.03 17.79 2.34
CA GLU A 388 -19.38 19.12 1.87
C GLU A 388 -20.91 19.36 1.91
N PRO A 389 -21.38 20.60 2.13
CA PRO A 389 -22.82 20.92 2.18
C PRO A 389 -23.60 20.44 0.96
N SER A 390 -23.01 20.51 -0.24
CA SER A 390 -23.62 20.03 -1.48
C SER A 390 -23.83 18.52 -1.51
N ALA A 391 -22.97 17.74 -0.86
CA ALA A 391 -23.18 16.29 -0.69
C ALA A 391 -24.35 16.02 0.26
N GLY A 392 -24.45 16.79 1.34
CA GLY A 392 -25.58 16.70 2.27
C GLY A 392 -26.91 17.03 1.60
N GLU A 393 -26.95 18.12 0.83
CA GLU A 393 -28.12 18.52 0.05
C GLU A 393 -28.52 17.44 -0.97
N ALA A 394 -27.57 16.84 -1.68
CA ALA A 394 -27.83 15.77 -2.63
C ALA A 394 -28.49 14.54 -1.98
N ILE A 395 -27.98 14.11 -0.82
CA ILE A 395 -28.55 12.98 -0.06
C ILE A 395 -29.97 13.32 0.41
N ILE A 396 -30.18 14.51 0.97
CA ILE A 396 -31.50 14.95 1.45
C ILE A 396 -32.49 15.05 0.29
N LYS A 397 -32.13 15.66 -0.84
CA LYS A 397 -32.97 15.74 -2.04
C LYS A 397 -33.32 14.35 -2.57
N CYS A 398 -32.38 13.41 -2.57
CA CYS A 398 -32.68 12.03 -2.95
C CYS A 398 -33.68 11.37 -1.99
N ALA A 399 -33.59 11.64 -0.69
CA ALA A 399 -34.55 11.13 0.30
C ALA A 399 -35.94 11.75 0.14
N ASP A 400 -36.01 13.04 -0.19
CA ASP A 400 -37.24 13.81 -0.35
C ASP A 400 -37.94 13.57 -1.71
N ASN A 401 -37.29 12.88 -2.65
CA ASN A 401 -37.84 12.53 -3.96
C ASN A 401 -37.88 11.00 -4.17
N PRO A 402 -38.84 10.26 -3.59
CA PRO A 402 -38.93 8.80 -3.72
C PRO A 402 -39.07 8.29 -5.16
N SER A 403 -39.46 9.13 -6.12
CA SER A 403 -39.48 8.75 -7.54
C SER A 403 -38.07 8.56 -8.13
N TRP A 404 -37.04 9.20 -7.57
CA TRP A 404 -35.66 9.09 -8.07
C TRP A 404 -35.01 7.73 -7.79
N ILE A 405 -35.60 6.95 -6.88
CA ILE A 405 -35.17 5.59 -6.54
C ILE A 405 -36.02 4.51 -7.24
N ASP A 406 -36.94 4.91 -8.12
CA ASP A 406 -37.58 3.97 -9.05
C ASP A 406 -36.68 3.76 -10.28
N LEU A 407 -36.06 2.58 -10.33
CA LEU A 407 -35.08 2.23 -11.37
C LEU A 407 -35.62 1.24 -12.40
N SER A 408 -36.92 0.95 -12.37
CA SER A 408 -37.54 -0.10 -13.19
C SER A 408 -37.35 0.08 -14.71
N ASP A 409 -37.22 1.32 -15.18
CA ASP A 409 -36.96 1.70 -16.57
C ASP A 409 -35.49 2.04 -16.87
N LYS A 410 -34.61 2.00 -15.86
CA LYS A 410 -33.20 2.42 -15.95
C LYS A 410 -32.28 1.25 -16.24
N TYR A 411 -31.27 1.51 -17.07
CA TYR A 411 -30.27 0.53 -17.49
C TYR A 411 -28.89 0.94 -16.98
N PHE A 412 -28.30 0.10 -16.14
CA PHE A 412 -26.99 0.33 -15.53
C PHE A 412 -25.98 -0.68 -16.05
N VAL A 413 -24.93 -0.20 -16.73
CA VAL A 413 -23.79 -1.03 -17.13
C VAL A 413 -22.75 -1.01 -16.02
N LEU A 414 -22.44 -2.17 -15.43
CA LEU A 414 -21.45 -2.26 -14.35
C LEU A 414 -20.17 -2.93 -14.87
N LEU A 415 -19.14 -2.12 -15.13
CA LEU A 415 -17.80 -2.60 -15.44
C LEU A 415 -17.14 -3.03 -14.13
N GLY A 416 -17.15 -4.34 -13.85
CA GLY A 416 -16.79 -4.92 -12.55
C GLY A 416 -18.00 -5.10 -11.63
N ALA A 417 -19.04 -5.81 -12.11
CA ALA A 417 -20.30 -6.00 -11.38
C ALA A 417 -20.14 -6.66 -9.99
N GLY A 418 -19.16 -7.54 -9.82
CA GLY A 418 -18.82 -8.19 -8.55
C GLY A 418 -17.91 -7.38 -7.63
N SER A 419 -17.64 -6.11 -7.94
CA SER A 419 -16.81 -5.22 -7.12
C SER A 419 -17.44 -4.96 -5.75
N ALA A 420 -16.59 -4.93 -4.71
CA ALA A 420 -17.04 -4.74 -3.32
C ALA A 420 -17.73 -3.38 -3.05
N MET A 421 -17.34 -2.35 -3.82
CA MET A 421 -17.94 -1.01 -3.78
C MET A 421 -18.95 -0.76 -4.90
N GLY A 422 -19.18 -1.76 -5.77
CA GLY A 422 -20.17 -1.67 -6.83
C GLY A 422 -21.61 -1.62 -6.27
N PRO A 423 -22.55 -0.96 -6.97
CA PRO A 423 -23.92 -0.78 -6.51
C PRO A 423 -24.83 -1.97 -6.84
N PHE A 424 -24.30 -3.11 -7.28
CA PHE A 424 -25.06 -4.25 -7.81
C PHE A 424 -26.25 -4.65 -6.93
N GLU A 425 -26.01 -4.93 -5.64
CA GLU A 425 -27.06 -5.38 -4.72
C GLU A 425 -28.22 -4.39 -4.61
N VAL A 426 -27.90 -3.11 -4.46
CA VAL A 426 -28.90 -2.05 -4.27
C VAL A 426 -29.69 -1.82 -5.55
N LEU A 427 -29.03 -1.84 -6.71
CA LEU A 427 -29.69 -1.73 -8.01
C LEU A 427 -30.67 -2.89 -8.24
N MET A 428 -30.26 -4.12 -7.94
CA MET A 428 -31.12 -5.31 -8.06
C MET A 428 -32.32 -5.25 -7.10
N GLN A 429 -32.12 -4.78 -5.87
CA GLN A 429 -33.20 -4.60 -4.89
C GLN A 429 -34.23 -3.54 -5.34
N LEU A 430 -33.76 -2.43 -5.91
CA LEU A 430 -34.60 -1.32 -6.39
C LEU A 430 -35.28 -1.59 -7.75
N GLY A 431 -34.99 -2.73 -8.37
CA GLY A 431 -35.63 -3.16 -9.61
C GLY A 431 -34.96 -2.65 -10.89
N ALA A 432 -33.68 -2.27 -10.85
CA ALA A 432 -32.95 -1.80 -12.02
C ALA A 432 -32.71 -2.91 -13.06
N ASN A 433 -32.43 -2.51 -14.30
CA ASN A 433 -31.92 -3.40 -15.34
C ASN A 433 -30.39 -3.29 -15.38
N VAL A 434 -29.70 -4.31 -14.88
CA VAL A 434 -28.24 -4.31 -14.75
C VAL A 434 -27.58 -5.08 -15.89
N VAL A 435 -26.78 -4.40 -16.71
CA VAL A 435 -25.87 -5.02 -17.67
C VAL A 435 -24.54 -5.30 -16.96
N ALA A 436 -24.28 -6.54 -16.60
CA ALA A 436 -23.13 -6.94 -15.80
C ALA A 436 -21.93 -7.33 -16.68
N ILE A 437 -20.78 -6.72 -16.41
CA ILE A 437 -19.47 -7.10 -16.96
C ILE A 437 -18.57 -7.53 -15.82
N ASP A 438 -18.12 -8.78 -15.84
CA ASP A 438 -17.15 -9.33 -14.89
C ASP A 438 -16.41 -10.54 -15.51
N LEU A 439 -15.36 -11.01 -14.83
CA LEU A 439 -14.48 -12.06 -15.31
C LEU A 439 -15.25 -13.35 -15.64
N ASP A 440 -14.75 -14.03 -16.67
CA ASP A 440 -15.16 -15.35 -17.16
C ASP A 440 -14.82 -16.47 -16.16
N ARG A 441 -15.45 -16.41 -14.98
CA ARG A 441 -15.25 -17.36 -13.88
C ARG A 441 -16.60 -17.86 -13.39
N PRO A 442 -16.88 -19.17 -13.47
CA PRO A 442 -18.22 -19.71 -13.18
C PRO A 442 -18.76 -19.32 -11.80
N PHE A 443 -17.91 -19.28 -10.77
CA PHE A 443 -18.34 -18.91 -9.42
C PHE A 443 -18.79 -17.45 -9.27
N ILE A 444 -18.29 -16.53 -10.11
CA ILE A 444 -18.73 -15.12 -10.12
C ILE A 444 -20.15 -15.06 -10.68
N TRP A 445 -20.38 -15.73 -11.81
CA TRP A 445 -21.67 -15.72 -12.50
C TRP A 445 -22.75 -16.46 -11.74
N LYS A 446 -22.43 -17.62 -11.15
CA LYS A 446 -23.31 -18.30 -10.21
C LYS A 446 -23.79 -17.34 -9.11
N ARG A 447 -22.86 -16.64 -8.47
CA ARG A 447 -23.18 -15.68 -7.40
C ARG A 447 -24.04 -14.51 -7.90
N LEU A 448 -23.70 -13.87 -9.02
CA LEU A 448 -24.44 -12.70 -9.53
C LEU A 448 -25.83 -13.09 -10.01
N ILE A 449 -25.97 -14.20 -10.74
CA ILE A 449 -27.24 -14.67 -11.29
C ILE A 449 -28.16 -15.17 -10.19
N GLU A 450 -27.67 -15.94 -9.20
CA GLU A 450 -28.47 -16.36 -8.06
C GLU A 450 -28.99 -15.16 -7.24
N ARG A 451 -28.17 -14.12 -7.07
CA ARG A 451 -28.60 -12.88 -6.41
C ARG A 451 -29.63 -12.13 -7.24
N ALA A 452 -29.48 -12.12 -8.56
CA ALA A 452 -30.45 -11.50 -9.45
C ALA A 452 -31.81 -12.21 -9.42
N LYS A 453 -31.83 -13.55 -9.45
CA LYS A 453 -33.06 -14.36 -9.27
C LYS A 453 -33.78 -13.97 -7.96
N LYS A 454 -33.04 -13.77 -6.86
CA LYS A 454 -33.57 -13.36 -5.53
C LYS A 454 -33.83 -11.86 -5.38
N SER A 455 -34.09 -11.14 -6.46
CA SER A 455 -34.24 -9.68 -6.44
C SER A 455 -35.43 -9.23 -7.30
N SER A 456 -35.65 -7.91 -7.37
CA SER A 456 -36.71 -7.31 -8.18
C SER A 456 -36.22 -6.82 -9.54
N GLY A 457 -34.90 -6.79 -9.75
CA GLY A 457 -34.26 -6.29 -10.96
C GLY A 457 -34.08 -7.34 -12.03
N SER A 458 -33.42 -6.96 -13.13
CA SER A 458 -32.98 -7.90 -14.17
C SER A 458 -31.48 -7.81 -14.38
N ILE A 459 -30.87 -8.90 -14.82
CA ILE A 459 -29.46 -8.96 -15.17
C ILE A 459 -29.29 -9.40 -16.63
N THR A 460 -28.48 -8.65 -17.38
CA THR A 460 -28.05 -8.96 -18.75
C THR A 460 -26.53 -9.11 -18.75
N PHE A 461 -25.99 -10.12 -19.39
CA PHE A 461 -24.56 -10.44 -19.32
C PHE A 461 -24.04 -11.11 -20.61
N PRO A 462 -22.75 -11.00 -20.93
CA PRO A 462 -22.20 -11.61 -22.13
C PRO A 462 -22.04 -13.13 -21.96
N LEU A 463 -22.27 -13.85 -23.06
CA LEU A 463 -22.07 -15.30 -23.19
C LEU A 463 -21.20 -15.61 -24.41
N THR A 464 -20.40 -16.67 -24.35
CA THR A 464 -19.64 -17.15 -25.51
C THR A 464 -20.47 -17.99 -26.48
N LYS A 465 -21.64 -18.47 -26.05
CA LYS A 465 -22.64 -19.16 -26.89
C LYS A 465 -24.06 -18.73 -26.54
N SER A 466 -25.05 -19.09 -27.36
CA SER A 466 -26.44 -18.71 -27.10
C SER A 466 -26.93 -19.29 -25.77
N GLN A 467 -27.69 -18.51 -24.99
CA GLN A 467 -28.27 -18.97 -23.73
C GLN A 467 -29.20 -20.19 -23.95
N LYS A 468 -29.87 -20.26 -25.10
CA LYS A 468 -30.76 -21.39 -25.46
C LYS A 468 -30.01 -22.70 -25.70
N ASP A 469 -28.71 -22.62 -25.98
CA ASP A 469 -27.86 -23.78 -26.27
C ASP A 469 -27.14 -24.27 -25.00
N CYS A 470 -27.45 -23.71 -23.83
CA CYS A 470 -26.96 -24.18 -22.54
C CYS A 470 -27.94 -25.23 -22.00
N ALA A 471 -27.43 -26.42 -21.66
CA ALA A 471 -28.23 -27.52 -21.12
C ALA A 471 -28.77 -27.21 -19.73
N ASP A 472 -27.97 -26.51 -18.91
CA ASP A 472 -28.31 -26.14 -17.54
C ASP A 472 -27.63 -24.83 -17.10
N ASP A 473 -27.94 -24.42 -15.87
CA ASP A 473 -27.39 -23.22 -15.23
C ASP A 473 -25.85 -23.31 -15.07
N ASP A 474 -25.28 -24.50 -14.79
CA ASP A 474 -23.84 -24.66 -14.57
C ASP A 474 -23.05 -24.49 -15.87
N GLU A 475 -23.58 -25.01 -16.99
CA GLU A 475 -23.03 -24.75 -18.32
C GLU A 475 -23.15 -23.27 -18.70
N MET A 476 -24.28 -22.63 -18.39
CA MET A 476 -24.46 -21.18 -18.59
C MET A 476 -23.43 -20.38 -17.77
N TYR A 477 -23.14 -20.75 -16.52
CA TYR A 477 -22.07 -20.13 -15.73
C TYR A 477 -20.69 -20.37 -16.33
N GLY A 478 -20.48 -21.53 -16.97
CA GLY A 478 -19.27 -21.90 -17.69
C GLY A 478 -18.95 -21.02 -18.89
N CYS A 479 -19.98 -20.56 -19.61
CA CYS A 479 -19.84 -19.72 -20.81
C CYS A 479 -20.12 -18.22 -20.58
N ALA A 480 -20.44 -17.82 -19.35
CA ALA A 480 -20.72 -16.44 -18.99
C ALA A 480 -19.46 -15.61 -18.69
N GLY A 481 -19.55 -14.34 -19.06
CA GLY A 481 -18.58 -13.30 -18.74
C GLY A 481 -17.56 -13.00 -19.81
N CYS A 482 -16.66 -12.09 -19.46
CA CYS A 482 -15.66 -11.57 -20.35
C CYS A 482 -14.51 -10.94 -19.57
N ASN A 483 -13.42 -10.61 -20.26
CA ASN A 483 -12.23 -10.03 -19.63
C ASN A 483 -11.94 -8.65 -20.21
N LEU A 484 -11.97 -7.63 -19.33
CA LEU A 484 -11.70 -6.23 -19.70
C LEU A 484 -10.31 -6.01 -20.32
N PHE A 485 -9.35 -6.92 -20.13
CA PHE A 485 -8.03 -6.81 -20.75
C PHE A 485 -7.98 -7.41 -22.13
N THR A 486 -8.50 -8.63 -22.30
CA THR A 486 -8.32 -9.40 -23.54
C THR A 486 -9.46 -9.20 -24.52
N GLN A 487 -10.61 -8.68 -24.07
CA GLN A 487 -11.82 -8.57 -24.87
C GLN A 487 -12.42 -7.15 -24.86
N THR A 488 -11.63 -6.11 -24.51
CA THR A 488 -12.10 -4.72 -24.46
C THR A 488 -12.85 -4.27 -25.72
N PRO A 489 -12.32 -4.52 -26.95
CA PRO A 489 -13.02 -4.13 -28.17
C PRO A 489 -14.36 -4.84 -28.35
N LEU A 490 -14.42 -6.16 -28.07
CA LEU A 490 -15.64 -6.96 -28.16
C LEU A 490 -16.71 -6.51 -27.15
N ILE A 491 -16.28 -6.16 -25.92
CA ILE A 491 -17.19 -5.65 -24.89
C ILE A 491 -17.81 -4.32 -25.34
N ARG A 492 -16.99 -3.42 -25.90
CA ARG A 492 -17.46 -2.14 -26.46
C ARG A 492 -18.49 -2.38 -27.57
N ASP A 493 -18.21 -3.24 -28.54
CA ASP A 493 -19.13 -3.51 -29.65
C ASP A 493 -20.44 -4.12 -29.17
N TRP A 494 -20.37 -5.10 -28.26
CA TRP A 494 -21.55 -5.69 -27.65
C TRP A 494 -22.42 -4.66 -26.93
N LEU A 495 -21.82 -3.76 -26.14
CA LEU A 495 -22.56 -2.71 -25.43
C LEU A 495 -23.13 -1.63 -26.36
N VAL A 496 -22.47 -1.34 -27.48
CA VAL A 496 -23.01 -0.42 -28.50
C VAL A 496 -24.26 -1.01 -29.15
N ASP A 497 -24.25 -2.31 -29.48
CA ASP A 497 -25.36 -3.01 -30.12
C ASP A 497 -26.52 -3.32 -29.13
N LEU A 498 -26.21 -3.49 -27.84
CA LEU A 498 -27.18 -3.89 -26.83
C LEU A 498 -28.19 -2.77 -26.49
N TYR A 499 -29.48 -3.07 -26.57
CA TYR A 499 -30.58 -2.14 -26.26
C TYR A 499 -30.41 -0.74 -26.90
N PRO A 500 -30.40 -0.61 -28.24
CA PRO A 500 -29.96 0.60 -28.94
C PRO A 500 -30.75 1.88 -28.58
N ASN A 501 -32.01 1.75 -28.16
CA ASN A 501 -32.90 2.86 -27.81
C ASN A 501 -32.98 3.14 -26.29
N LYS A 502 -32.12 2.51 -25.48
CA LYS A 502 -32.14 2.66 -24.01
C LYS A 502 -30.89 3.43 -23.55
N PRO A 503 -31.05 4.52 -22.78
CA PRO A 503 -29.91 5.24 -22.22
C PRO A 503 -29.21 4.37 -21.19
N PHE A 504 -27.88 4.38 -21.21
CA PHE A 504 -27.06 3.63 -20.25
C PHE A 504 -26.43 4.55 -19.22
N THR A 505 -26.51 4.17 -17.96
CA THR A 505 -25.61 4.68 -16.92
C THR A 505 -24.46 3.70 -16.75
N VAL A 506 -23.27 4.07 -17.18
CA VAL A 506 -22.08 3.21 -17.17
C VAL A 506 -21.24 3.50 -15.93
N GLY A 507 -21.14 2.53 -15.04
CA GLY A 507 -20.37 2.61 -13.82
C GLY A 507 -19.05 1.83 -13.87
N SER A 508 -17.94 2.51 -13.60
CA SER A 508 -16.59 1.94 -13.63
C SER A 508 -16.13 1.52 -12.23
N TYR A 509 -16.39 0.26 -11.86
CA TYR A 509 -16.16 -0.26 -10.49
C TYR A 509 -15.05 -1.32 -10.39
N ALA A 510 -14.51 -1.79 -11.52
CA ALA A 510 -13.42 -2.75 -11.53
C ALA A 510 -12.15 -2.14 -10.90
N TYR A 511 -11.55 -2.88 -9.96
CA TYR A 511 -10.39 -2.44 -9.21
C TYR A 511 -9.36 -3.57 -9.11
N LEU A 512 -8.09 -3.24 -9.34
CA LEU A 512 -6.96 -4.16 -9.22
C LEU A 512 -5.80 -3.45 -8.50
N ASN A 513 -4.79 -4.20 -8.08
CA ASN A 513 -3.63 -3.63 -7.39
C ASN A 513 -2.51 -3.25 -8.37
N GLY A 514 -1.85 -2.13 -8.11
CA GLY A 514 -0.63 -1.72 -8.82
C GLY A 514 -0.87 -1.50 -10.32
N ALA A 515 0.04 -2.01 -11.16
CA ALA A 515 0.08 -1.74 -12.59
C ALA A 515 -1.19 -2.23 -13.34
N LEU A 516 -1.80 -3.32 -12.86
CA LEU A 516 -3.05 -3.84 -13.43
C LEU A 516 -4.23 -2.87 -13.26
N HIS A 517 -4.19 -1.98 -12.25
CA HIS A 517 -5.24 -0.99 -12.03
C HIS A 517 -5.29 0.06 -13.14
N VAL A 518 -4.12 0.47 -13.65
CA VAL A 518 -4.03 1.43 -14.76
C VAL A 518 -4.56 0.78 -16.04
N GLN A 519 -4.18 -0.48 -16.30
CA GLN A 519 -4.70 -1.25 -17.45
C GLN A 519 -6.23 -1.36 -17.40
N VAL A 520 -6.81 -1.72 -16.25
CA VAL A 520 -8.28 -1.88 -16.18
C VAL A 520 -9.00 -0.54 -16.28
N SER A 521 -8.41 0.52 -15.75
CA SER A 521 -8.96 1.87 -15.88
C SER A 521 -8.93 2.37 -17.32
N LEU A 522 -7.86 2.09 -18.06
CA LEU A 522 -7.76 2.43 -19.49
C LEU A 522 -8.73 1.59 -20.35
N ALA A 523 -8.92 0.31 -20.03
CA ALA A 523 -9.92 -0.52 -20.70
C ALA A 523 -11.35 0.00 -20.48
N MET A 524 -11.70 0.34 -19.23
CA MET A 524 -13.00 0.93 -18.92
C MET A 524 -13.18 2.31 -19.56
N ASP A 525 -12.13 3.13 -19.59
CA ASP A 525 -12.14 4.44 -20.25
C ASP A 525 -12.48 4.31 -21.74
N ALA A 526 -11.87 3.34 -22.44
CA ALA A 526 -12.12 3.10 -23.86
C ALA A 526 -13.57 2.73 -24.15
N ILE A 527 -14.16 1.88 -23.31
CA ILE A 527 -15.58 1.52 -23.40
C ILE A 527 -16.45 2.76 -23.11
N CYS A 528 -16.16 3.51 -22.04
CA CYS A 528 -16.94 4.69 -21.67
C CYS A 528 -16.90 5.78 -22.74
N ARG A 529 -15.73 6.05 -23.33
CA ARG A 529 -15.56 6.99 -24.44
C ARG A 529 -16.47 6.63 -25.60
N ASP A 530 -16.33 5.41 -26.11
CA ASP A 530 -17.05 4.97 -27.30
C ASP A 530 -18.57 4.90 -27.05
N LEU A 531 -19.02 4.56 -25.83
CA LEU A 531 -20.45 4.61 -25.48
C LEU A 531 -20.99 6.05 -25.39
N CYS A 532 -20.19 7.01 -24.91
CA CYS A 532 -20.58 8.43 -24.91
C CYS A 532 -20.65 9.00 -26.34
N GLU A 533 -19.75 8.56 -27.23
CA GLU A 533 -19.70 9.05 -28.61
C GLU A 533 -20.75 8.41 -29.51
N ARG A 534 -21.06 7.12 -29.31
CA ARG A 534 -21.89 6.33 -30.23
C ARG A 534 -23.33 6.12 -29.75
N ARG A 535 -23.64 6.39 -28.48
CA ARG A 535 -24.99 6.21 -27.92
C ARG A 535 -25.50 7.51 -27.31
N THR A 536 -26.75 7.84 -27.61
CA THR A 536 -27.42 9.01 -27.04
C THR A 536 -27.89 8.74 -25.61
N GLY A 537 -27.75 9.74 -24.73
CA GLY A 537 -28.20 9.65 -23.34
C GLY A 537 -27.32 8.78 -22.44
N THR A 538 -26.09 8.45 -22.86
CA THR A 538 -25.12 7.78 -22.00
C THR A 538 -24.74 8.70 -20.83
N SER A 539 -24.74 8.15 -19.62
CA SER A 539 -24.27 8.81 -18.41
C SER A 539 -23.15 8.00 -17.78
N LEU A 540 -22.18 8.66 -17.13
CA LEU A 540 -21.05 7.97 -16.50
C LEU A 540 -21.13 8.08 -14.97
N ALA A 541 -20.75 7.01 -14.28
CA ALA A 541 -20.68 6.94 -12.83
C ALA A 541 -19.30 6.46 -12.36
N TYR A 542 -18.68 7.22 -11.46
CA TYR A 542 -17.39 6.90 -10.85
C TYR A 542 -17.42 7.08 -9.34
N LEU A 543 -16.61 6.28 -8.64
CA LEU A 543 -16.26 6.51 -7.25
C LEU A 543 -14.86 7.16 -7.20
N CYS A 544 -14.83 8.48 -7.04
CA CYS A 544 -13.60 9.23 -6.91
C CYS A 544 -12.94 8.97 -5.55
N THR A 545 -11.61 8.96 -5.55
CA THR A 545 -10.83 8.80 -4.32
C THR A 545 -10.61 10.15 -3.65
N PRO A 546 -10.63 10.23 -2.30
CA PRO A 546 -10.21 11.44 -1.60
C PRO A 546 -8.68 11.60 -1.60
N THR A 547 -7.94 10.60 -2.10
CA THR A 547 -6.47 10.59 -2.12
C THR A 547 -5.87 11.04 -3.46
N ASP A 548 -6.52 11.99 -4.12
CA ASP A 548 -6.05 12.65 -5.35
C ASP A 548 -6.04 14.18 -5.14
N LEU A 549 -5.50 14.95 -6.09
CA LEU A 549 -5.62 16.40 -6.08
C LEU A 549 -7.02 16.81 -6.56
N HIS A 550 -7.70 17.62 -5.76
CA HIS A 550 -9.05 18.11 -6.04
C HIS A 550 -9.12 19.61 -5.89
N LEU A 551 -9.90 20.26 -6.77
CA LEU A 551 -10.43 21.58 -6.45
C LEU A 551 -11.45 21.41 -5.32
N ILE A 552 -11.44 22.35 -4.38
CA ILE A 552 -12.30 22.33 -3.19
C ILE A 552 -13.06 23.65 -3.05
N PRO A 553 -14.21 23.67 -2.35
CA PRO A 553 -14.87 24.92 -1.98
C PRO A 553 -13.98 25.80 -1.11
N LYS A 554 -14.16 27.12 -1.19
CA LYS A 554 -13.41 28.10 -0.37
C LYS A 554 -13.60 27.84 1.12
N GLU A 555 -14.82 27.47 1.51
CA GLU A 555 -15.21 27.17 2.88
C GLU A 555 -14.44 25.96 3.44
N ALA A 556 -14.07 25.00 2.58
CA ALA A 556 -13.27 23.86 2.97
C ALA A 556 -11.81 24.26 3.25
N HIS A 557 -11.25 25.13 2.40
CA HIS A 557 -9.91 25.71 2.59
C HIS A 557 -9.82 26.55 3.87
N GLU A 558 -10.81 27.41 4.11
CA GLU A 558 -10.90 28.22 5.33
C GLU A 558 -11.01 27.34 6.58
N ALA A 559 -11.87 26.31 6.55
CA ALA A 559 -11.99 25.35 7.65
C ALA A 559 -10.67 24.59 7.93
N ALA A 560 -9.95 24.17 6.89
CA ALA A 560 -8.63 23.55 7.04
C ALA A 560 -7.61 24.51 7.68
N ASN A 561 -7.65 25.79 7.32
CA ASN A 561 -6.79 26.82 7.89
C ASN A 561 -7.10 27.09 9.38
N GLU A 562 -8.38 27.15 9.76
CA GLU A 562 -8.79 27.28 11.16
C GLU A 562 -8.40 26.05 11.97
N ASN A 563 -8.64 24.85 11.44
CA ASN A 563 -8.18 23.61 12.07
C ASN A 563 -6.67 23.61 12.25
N TYR A 564 -5.89 24.11 11.28
CA TYR A 564 -4.44 24.22 11.43
C TYR A 564 -4.02 25.16 12.57
N LYS A 565 -4.69 26.30 12.77
CA LYS A 565 -4.40 27.23 13.88
C LYS A 565 -4.61 26.58 15.25
N VAL A 566 -5.57 25.67 15.36
CA VAL A 566 -5.85 24.90 16.58
C VAL A 566 -4.85 23.74 16.73
N PHE A 567 -4.71 22.90 15.72
CA PHE A 567 -3.90 21.67 15.80
C PHE A 567 -2.41 21.93 15.89
N SER A 568 -1.90 22.99 15.25
CA SER A 568 -0.48 23.36 15.31
C SER A 568 0.01 23.67 16.73
N LYS A 569 -0.90 24.05 17.64
CA LYS A 569 -0.61 24.34 19.05
C LYS A 569 -0.72 23.12 19.96
N LYS A 570 -1.18 21.97 19.47
CA LYS A 570 -1.31 20.76 20.30
C LYS A 570 0.07 20.17 20.61
N PRO A 571 0.36 19.77 21.87
CA PRO A 571 1.67 19.21 22.26
C PRO A 571 2.15 18.07 21.37
N PHE A 572 1.26 17.13 21.04
CA PHE A 572 1.58 16.03 20.13
C PHE A 572 2.00 16.52 18.73
N CYS A 573 1.29 17.50 18.17
CA CYS A 573 1.60 18.02 16.84
C CYS A 573 2.91 18.82 16.82
N MET A 574 3.21 19.57 17.89
CA MET A 574 4.50 20.25 18.07
C MET A 574 5.66 19.24 18.14
N LEU A 575 5.49 18.17 18.92
CA LEU A 575 6.48 17.09 19.03
C LEU A 575 6.72 16.39 17.68
N MET A 576 5.64 16.03 16.97
CA MET A 576 5.77 15.36 15.67
C MET A 576 6.46 16.23 14.62
N LYS A 577 6.19 17.55 14.62
CA LYS A 577 6.90 18.50 13.75
C LYS A 577 8.38 18.62 14.11
N LEU A 578 8.72 18.63 15.39
CA LEU A 578 10.10 18.66 15.86
C LEU A 578 10.87 17.39 15.41
N LEU A 579 10.25 16.21 15.54
CA LEU A 579 10.88 14.93 15.21
C LEU A 579 10.98 14.65 13.70
N GLY A 580 10.03 15.15 12.90
CA GLY A 580 9.92 14.81 11.47
C GLY A 580 10.16 15.93 10.48
N GLY A 581 10.37 17.17 10.94
CA GLY A 581 10.55 18.33 10.07
C GLY A 581 9.42 18.46 9.03
N LYS A 582 9.80 18.66 7.76
CA LYS A 582 8.85 18.80 6.64
C LYS A 582 8.12 17.50 6.25
N LYS A 583 8.48 16.35 6.82
CA LYS A 583 7.87 15.06 6.46
C LYS A 583 6.47 14.91 7.09
N PHE A 584 6.30 15.27 8.36
CA PHE A 584 5.05 15.07 9.10
C PHE A 584 4.23 16.35 9.20
N LEU A 585 2.91 16.20 9.29
CA LEU A 585 1.96 17.28 9.59
C LEU A 585 2.16 18.51 8.68
N ARG A 586 2.25 18.26 7.37
CA ARG A 586 2.29 19.29 6.33
C ARG A 586 0.92 19.96 6.27
N LYS A 587 0.91 21.29 6.18
CA LYS A 587 -0.33 22.08 6.18
C LYS A 587 -1.16 21.69 4.96
N ASN A 588 -2.46 21.43 5.15
CA ASN A 588 -3.37 21.03 4.06
C ASN A 588 -3.78 22.19 3.13
N VAL A 589 -3.35 23.41 3.48
CA VAL A 589 -3.77 24.67 2.86
C VAL A 589 -2.65 25.15 1.95
N CYS A 590 -2.96 25.30 0.67
CA CYS A 590 -2.10 25.88 -0.36
C CYS A 590 -2.58 27.29 -0.72
N ASP A 591 -1.73 28.08 -1.37
CA ASP A 591 -2.15 29.36 -1.93
C ASP A 591 -3.13 29.11 -3.09
N PRO A 592 -4.19 29.93 -3.23
CA PRO A 592 -5.16 29.76 -4.30
C PRO A 592 -4.54 30.07 -5.67
N VAL A 593 -5.14 29.52 -6.71
CA VAL A 593 -4.71 29.71 -8.10
C VAL A 593 -5.75 30.55 -8.83
N SER A 594 -5.34 31.68 -9.37
CA SER A 594 -6.20 32.53 -10.19
C SER A 594 -6.49 31.91 -11.55
N GLY A 595 -7.74 31.98 -12.00
CA GLY A 595 -8.15 31.56 -13.34
C GLY A 595 -9.47 32.17 -13.80
N VAL A 596 -9.96 31.73 -14.96
CA VAL A 596 -11.29 32.13 -15.43
C VAL A 596 -12.35 31.70 -14.42
N GLY A 597 -13.15 32.66 -13.94
CA GLY A 597 -14.17 32.43 -12.91
C GLY A 597 -13.71 32.67 -11.47
N GLY A 598 -12.48 33.13 -11.27
CA GLY A 598 -11.98 33.63 -9.98
C GLY A 598 -10.83 32.82 -9.40
N GLU A 599 -10.73 32.84 -8.08
CA GLU A 599 -9.72 32.09 -7.33
C GLU A 599 -10.17 30.63 -7.14
N PHE A 600 -9.32 29.68 -7.50
CA PHE A 600 -9.52 28.27 -7.27
C PHE A 600 -8.72 27.79 -6.05
N TYR A 601 -9.40 27.08 -5.16
CA TYR A 601 -8.79 26.45 -4.00
C TYR A 601 -8.63 24.96 -4.26
N TYR A 602 -7.57 24.36 -3.74
CA TYR A 602 -7.29 22.95 -3.95
C TYR A 602 -6.68 22.28 -2.71
N VAL A 603 -6.73 20.95 -2.71
CA VAL A 603 -6.11 20.10 -1.69
C VAL A 603 -5.14 19.12 -2.34
N ASN A 604 -3.98 18.91 -1.70
CA ASN A 604 -3.06 17.84 -2.06
C ASN A 604 -3.43 16.55 -1.31
N GLY A 605 -4.33 15.76 -1.89
CA GLY A 605 -4.73 14.45 -1.35
C GLY A 605 -3.79 13.30 -1.71
N ILE A 606 -2.72 13.52 -2.49
CA ILE A 606 -1.90 12.43 -3.02
C ILE A 606 -1.26 11.61 -1.89
N SER A 607 -1.59 10.32 -1.82
CA SER A 607 -1.01 9.38 -0.86
C SER A 607 0.11 8.56 -1.51
N VAL A 608 1.35 8.77 -1.06
CA VAL A 608 2.53 8.01 -1.53
C VAL A 608 2.37 6.53 -1.21
N ALA A 609 1.71 6.21 -0.10
CA ALA A 609 1.49 4.84 0.35
C ALA A 609 0.49 4.06 -0.55
N GLN A 610 -0.40 4.73 -1.27
CA GLN A 610 -1.24 4.10 -2.31
C GLN A 610 -0.46 3.80 -3.60
N GLY A 611 0.64 4.53 -3.82
CA GLY A 611 1.56 4.33 -4.93
C GLY A 611 1.14 5.01 -6.24
N PRO A 612 2.11 5.23 -7.16
CA PRO A 612 1.89 6.04 -8.37
C PRO A 612 0.89 5.42 -9.36
N ASN A 613 0.81 4.08 -9.42
CA ASN A 613 -0.15 3.41 -10.31
C ASN A 613 -1.60 3.63 -9.88
N TYR A 614 -1.86 3.75 -8.57
CA TYR A 614 -3.19 4.06 -8.06
C TYR A 614 -3.58 5.50 -8.44
N ALA A 615 -2.68 6.46 -8.22
CA ALA A 615 -2.88 7.86 -8.59
C ALA A 615 -3.14 8.01 -10.10
N MET A 616 -2.34 7.35 -10.94
CA MET A 616 -2.51 7.36 -12.40
C MET A 616 -3.87 6.80 -12.83
N ALA A 617 -4.25 5.63 -12.31
CA ALA A 617 -5.54 5.00 -12.61
C ALA A 617 -6.73 5.90 -12.26
N LYS A 618 -6.70 6.54 -11.10
CA LYS A 618 -7.75 7.48 -10.66
C LYS A 618 -7.75 8.79 -11.45
N ARG A 619 -6.57 9.29 -11.82
CA ARG A 619 -6.45 10.47 -12.67
C ARG A 619 -7.06 10.26 -14.06
N MET A 620 -6.90 9.08 -14.65
CA MET A 620 -7.53 8.76 -15.94
C MET A 620 -9.07 8.78 -15.86
N GLN A 621 -9.63 8.30 -14.74
CA GLN A 621 -11.09 8.39 -14.50
C GLN A 621 -11.54 9.85 -14.41
N HIS A 622 -10.78 10.72 -13.73
CA HIS A 622 -11.08 12.15 -13.68
C HIS A 622 -11.01 12.80 -15.06
N TRP A 623 -9.96 12.51 -15.85
CA TRP A 623 -9.83 13.04 -17.21
C TRP A 623 -11.03 12.68 -18.08
N ARG A 624 -11.46 11.41 -18.07
CA ARG A 624 -12.67 11.00 -18.80
C ARG A 624 -13.92 11.70 -18.29
N ALA A 625 -14.08 11.82 -16.98
CA ALA A 625 -15.24 12.44 -16.38
C ALA A 625 -15.43 13.88 -16.88
N ILE A 626 -14.38 14.69 -16.88
CA ILE A 626 -14.47 16.09 -17.34
C ILE A 626 -14.66 16.19 -18.86
N ILE A 627 -14.01 15.32 -19.65
CA ILE A 627 -14.18 15.29 -21.11
C ILE A 627 -15.61 14.90 -21.48
N ALA A 628 -16.14 13.81 -20.90
CA ALA A 628 -17.47 13.32 -21.21
C ALA A 628 -18.57 14.31 -20.83
N ARG A 629 -18.41 14.98 -19.68
CA ARG A 629 -19.33 16.03 -19.24
C ARG A 629 -19.27 17.25 -20.16
N SER A 630 -18.07 17.74 -20.48
CA SER A 630 -17.92 18.84 -21.45
C SER A 630 -18.44 18.47 -22.84
N GLY A 631 -18.46 17.18 -23.19
CA GLY A 631 -19.09 16.63 -24.39
C GLY A 631 -20.62 16.44 -24.30
N GLY A 632 -21.28 16.87 -23.22
CA GLY A 632 -22.74 16.88 -23.11
C GLY A 632 -23.35 15.64 -22.44
N ASN A 633 -22.56 14.78 -21.80
CA ASN A 633 -23.06 13.63 -21.03
C ASN A 633 -23.26 14.00 -19.56
N ILE A 634 -24.21 13.35 -18.87
CA ILE A 634 -24.30 13.44 -17.41
C ILE A 634 -23.18 12.61 -16.79
N VAL A 635 -22.46 13.18 -15.81
CA VAL A 635 -21.34 12.49 -15.15
C VAL A 635 -21.43 12.65 -13.64
N SER A 636 -21.76 11.55 -12.95
CA SER A 636 -21.74 11.46 -11.49
C SER A 636 -20.37 10.93 -11.04
N SER A 637 -19.48 11.83 -10.62
CA SER A 637 -18.09 11.52 -10.26
C SER A 637 -17.74 12.04 -8.87
N ASN A 638 -18.42 11.52 -7.85
CA ASN A 638 -18.36 12.06 -6.50
C ASN A 638 -17.22 11.45 -5.67
N VAL A 639 -16.62 12.23 -4.78
CA VAL A 639 -15.52 11.79 -3.90
C VAL A 639 -16.05 10.99 -2.73
N ALA A 640 -15.73 9.69 -2.71
CA ALA A 640 -16.11 8.79 -1.64
C ALA A 640 -15.25 9.01 -0.37
N PRO A 641 -15.76 8.68 0.84
CA PRO A 641 -14.96 8.77 2.05
C PRO A 641 -13.85 7.71 2.09
N SER A 642 -12.86 7.95 2.96
CA SER A 642 -11.95 6.88 3.38
C SER A 642 -12.75 5.75 4.04
N THR A 643 -12.73 4.59 3.40
CA THR A 643 -13.60 3.46 3.73
C THR A 643 -12.75 2.29 4.22
N SER A 644 -13.12 1.69 5.35
CA SER A 644 -12.40 0.54 5.95
C SER A 644 -12.71 -0.78 5.23
N THR A 645 -12.44 -0.85 3.92
CA THR A 645 -12.63 -2.08 3.14
C THR A 645 -11.55 -3.11 3.48
N ALA A 646 -11.87 -4.40 3.28
CA ALA A 646 -10.89 -5.48 3.46
C ALA A 646 -9.62 -5.30 2.60
N SER A 647 -9.75 -4.69 1.41
CA SER A 647 -8.62 -4.42 0.51
C SER A 647 -7.68 -3.31 1.02
N VAL A 648 -8.16 -2.44 1.92
CA VAL A 648 -7.34 -1.41 2.57
C VAL A 648 -6.79 -1.93 3.90
N THR A 649 -7.63 -2.55 4.73
CA THR A 649 -7.26 -3.00 6.08
C THR A 649 -6.35 -4.24 6.09
N GLN A 650 -6.23 -4.97 4.96
CA GLN A 650 -5.21 -6.02 4.82
C GLN A 650 -3.77 -5.49 5.00
N ASN A 651 -3.54 -4.19 4.74
CA ASN A 651 -2.29 -3.54 5.12
C ASN A 651 -2.41 -3.03 6.56
N ARG A 652 -1.73 -3.72 7.48
CA ARG A 652 -1.80 -3.44 8.93
C ARG A 652 -1.44 -2.00 9.29
N THR A 653 -0.46 -1.41 8.60
CA THR A 653 -0.05 -0.03 8.86
C THR A 653 -1.16 0.96 8.53
N PHE A 654 -1.88 0.74 7.41
CA PHE A 654 -3.05 1.55 7.07
C PHE A 654 -4.19 1.34 8.05
N ALA A 655 -4.46 0.10 8.46
CA ALA A 655 -5.47 -0.18 9.47
C ALA A 655 -5.19 0.56 10.79
N TRP A 656 -3.95 0.52 11.29
CA TRP A 656 -3.56 1.29 12.48
C TRP A 656 -3.64 2.79 12.29
N ALA A 657 -3.27 3.29 11.11
CA ALA A 657 -3.41 4.71 10.79
C ALA A 657 -4.88 5.14 10.84
N TYR A 658 -5.80 4.34 10.29
CA TYR A 658 -7.25 4.64 10.28
C TYR A 658 -7.83 4.76 11.69
N GLU A 659 -7.36 3.96 12.64
CA GLU A 659 -7.77 4.06 14.06
C GLU A 659 -7.21 5.32 14.76
N GLY A 660 -6.08 5.84 14.28
CA GLY A 660 -5.45 7.06 14.80
C GLY A 660 -5.97 8.36 14.16
N MET A 661 -6.41 8.29 12.90
CA MET A 661 -6.85 9.45 12.10
C MET A 661 -7.95 10.30 12.74
N PRO A 662 -8.96 9.75 13.46
CA PRO A 662 -9.99 10.54 14.14
C PRO A 662 -9.47 11.55 15.17
N TYR A 663 -8.20 11.46 15.59
CA TYR A 663 -7.56 12.52 16.38
C TYR A 663 -7.51 13.86 15.62
N PHE A 664 -7.28 13.80 14.30
CA PHE A 664 -7.24 14.95 13.40
C PHE A 664 -8.66 15.25 12.93
N LYS A 665 -9.39 16.06 13.68
CA LYS A 665 -10.75 16.47 13.27
C LYS A 665 -10.69 17.24 11.93
N PRO A 666 -11.67 17.07 11.03
CA PRO A 666 -12.93 16.31 11.20
C PRO A 666 -12.92 14.90 10.59
N TYR A 667 -11.81 14.16 10.66
CA TYR A 667 -11.76 12.81 10.08
C TYR A 667 -12.81 11.85 10.67
N GLU A 668 -13.47 11.10 9.79
CA GLU A 668 -14.24 9.89 10.12
C GLU A 668 -13.96 8.81 9.06
N ILE A 669 -13.74 7.58 9.53
CA ILE A 669 -13.52 6.41 8.67
C ILE A 669 -14.84 5.64 8.59
N PHE A 670 -15.30 5.39 7.37
CA PHE A 670 -16.63 4.85 7.13
C PHE A 670 -16.61 3.35 6.82
N ALA A 671 -17.70 2.68 7.21
CA ALA A 671 -17.94 1.29 6.84
C ALA A 671 -18.28 1.19 5.34
N PRO A 672 -17.88 0.10 4.65
CA PRO A 672 -18.23 -0.15 3.26
C PRO A 672 -19.71 0.02 2.91
N GLU A 673 -20.59 -0.40 3.81
CA GLU A 673 -22.04 -0.33 3.65
C GLU A 673 -22.52 1.11 3.65
N THR A 674 -22.04 1.95 4.57
CA THR A 674 -22.33 3.38 4.61
C THR A 674 -21.88 4.06 3.32
N SER A 675 -20.62 3.84 2.92
CA SER A 675 -20.06 4.43 1.72
C SER A 675 -20.87 4.05 0.48
N LYS A 676 -21.28 2.79 0.32
CA LYS A 676 -22.13 2.38 -0.81
C LYS A 676 -23.47 3.11 -0.81
N SER A 677 -24.19 3.12 0.31
CA SER A 677 -25.52 3.72 0.39
C SER A 677 -25.49 5.24 0.11
N VAL A 678 -24.54 5.98 0.68
CA VAL A 678 -24.44 7.44 0.46
C VAL A 678 -24.01 7.77 -0.97
N MET A 679 -23.06 7.02 -1.54
CA MET A 679 -22.60 7.28 -2.91
C MET A 679 -23.69 6.96 -3.94
N ILE A 680 -24.53 5.97 -3.66
CA ILE A 680 -25.71 5.66 -4.49
C ILE A 680 -26.77 6.76 -4.39
N ALA A 681 -27.03 7.29 -3.19
CA ALA A 681 -27.95 8.41 -3.03
C ALA A 681 -27.52 9.63 -3.87
N ILE A 682 -26.23 9.97 -3.83
CA ILE A 682 -25.69 11.08 -4.62
C ILE A 682 -25.73 10.76 -6.13
N LEU A 683 -25.46 9.52 -6.54
CA LEU A 683 -25.64 9.09 -7.94
C LEU A 683 -27.09 9.29 -8.42
N PHE A 684 -28.08 8.89 -7.63
CA PHE A 684 -29.48 9.06 -8.01
C PHE A 684 -29.89 10.53 -8.06
N HIS A 685 -29.40 11.35 -7.14
CA HIS A 685 -29.54 12.80 -7.23
C HIS A 685 -28.95 13.32 -8.55
N ASP A 686 -27.73 12.93 -8.90
CA ASP A 686 -27.04 13.45 -10.08
C ASP A 686 -27.67 13.06 -11.41
N LEU A 687 -28.28 11.88 -11.48
CA LEU A 687 -28.98 11.41 -12.67
C LEU A 687 -30.35 12.09 -12.86
N ASN A 688 -31.00 12.51 -11.77
CA ASN A 688 -32.39 12.96 -11.81
C ASN A 688 -32.56 14.47 -11.60
N ASN A 689 -31.64 15.14 -10.90
CA ASN A 689 -31.74 16.57 -10.61
C ASN A 689 -31.19 17.42 -11.78
N PRO A 690 -32.02 18.22 -12.47
CA PRO A 690 -31.58 19.10 -13.54
C PRO A 690 -30.54 20.15 -13.09
N ASP A 691 -30.56 20.53 -11.81
CA ASP A 691 -29.67 21.53 -11.23
C ASP A 691 -28.36 20.92 -10.70
N SER A 692 -28.18 19.60 -10.76
CA SER A 692 -26.93 18.97 -10.32
C SER A 692 -25.76 19.41 -11.21
N VAL A 693 -24.59 19.64 -10.63
CA VAL A 693 -23.37 19.87 -11.40
C VAL A 693 -22.99 18.68 -12.29
N ALA A 694 -23.50 17.48 -12.03
CA ALA A 694 -23.32 16.34 -12.92
C ALA A 694 -23.98 16.55 -14.29
N ASN A 695 -25.03 17.38 -14.33
CA ASN A 695 -25.72 17.73 -15.56
C ASN A 695 -24.91 18.78 -16.34
N PRO A 696 -24.54 18.50 -17.60
CA PRO A 696 -23.67 19.36 -18.40
C PRO A 696 -24.30 20.71 -18.75
N LYS A 697 -25.63 20.85 -18.61
CA LYS A 697 -26.33 22.14 -18.79
C LYS A 697 -25.95 23.18 -17.74
N ASN A 698 -25.46 22.75 -16.58
CA ASN A 698 -25.00 23.67 -15.54
C ASN A 698 -23.53 24.03 -15.82
N PRO A 699 -23.19 25.31 -16.05
CA PRO A 699 -21.83 25.68 -16.39
C PRO A 699 -20.87 25.54 -15.20
N LEU A 700 -19.62 25.18 -15.49
CA LEU A 700 -18.52 25.16 -14.52
C LEU A 700 -17.41 26.09 -15.02
N ALA A 701 -16.87 26.92 -14.12
CA ALA A 701 -15.76 27.82 -14.44
C ALA A 701 -14.46 27.06 -14.71
N ASN A 702 -14.27 25.91 -14.04
CA ASN A 702 -13.26 24.93 -14.39
C ASN A 702 -13.89 23.52 -14.38
N PRO A 703 -13.68 22.67 -15.40
CA PRO A 703 -14.25 21.32 -15.44
C PRO A 703 -13.91 20.47 -14.21
N ASN A 704 -12.76 20.69 -13.56
CA ASN A 704 -12.38 19.97 -12.34
C ASN A 704 -13.26 20.32 -11.12
N GLN A 705 -14.08 21.37 -11.17
CA GLN A 705 -15.09 21.65 -10.14
C GLN A 705 -16.21 20.59 -10.13
N LEU A 706 -16.29 19.72 -11.14
CA LEU A 706 -17.16 18.54 -11.11
C LEU A 706 -16.95 17.72 -9.83
N PHE A 707 -15.70 17.63 -9.36
CA PHE A 707 -15.35 16.82 -8.19
C PHE A 707 -15.56 17.56 -6.86
N SER A 708 -15.70 18.90 -6.87
CA SER A 708 -15.81 19.72 -5.66
C SER A 708 -17.21 19.71 -5.05
N SER A 709 -18.23 19.45 -5.87
CA SER A 709 -19.61 19.27 -5.40
C SER A 709 -19.93 17.80 -5.13
N GLY A 710 -20.93 17.53 -4.29
CA GLY A 710 -21.33 16.14 -3.97
C GLY A 710 -20.22 15.35 -3.25
N SER A 711 -19.20 16.03 -2.74
CA SER A 711 -18.02 15.42 -2.17
C SER A 711 -18.26 14.97 -0.73
N PHE A 712 -18.19 13.65 -0.51
CA PHE A 712 -18.32 13.08 0.81
C PHE A 712 -16.97 13.12 1.55
N HIS A 713 -15.83 12.85 0.90
CA HIS A 713 -14.42 12.98 1.36
C HIS A 713 -13.99 12.53 2.79
N GLY A 714 -14.85 12.29 3.78
CA GLY A 714 -14.52 11.81 5.13
C GLY A 714 -13.71 12.80 5.98
N GLY A 715 -13.84 14.10 5.74
CA GLY A 715 -13.13 15.16 6.46
C GLY A 715 -11.73 15.50 5.93
N VAL A 716 -11.24 14.79 4.90
CA VAL A 716 -9.90 14.99 4.31
C VAL A 716 -9.64 16.44 3.90
N TRP A 717 -10.62 17.10 3.27
CA TRP A 717 -10.46 18.46 2.74
C TRP A 717 -10.43 19.53 3.82
N ARG A 718 -11.19 19.33 4.91
CA ARG A 718 -11.33 20.28 6.02
C ARG A 718 -10.30 20.05 7.13
N CYS A 719 -9.45 19.03 7.02
CA CYS A 719 -8.41 18.73 8.00
C CYS A 719 -7.27 19.76 7.96
N ALA A 720 -6.62 19.98 9.12
CA ALA A 720 -5.45 20.83 9.28
C ALA A 720 -4.23 20.41 8.43
N TYR A 721 -4.08 19.11 8.20
CA TYR A 721 -2.87 18.52 7.61
C TYR A 721 -3.18 17.62 6.43
N GLU A 722 -2.27 17.57 5.46
CA GLU A 722 -2.34 16.68 4.31
C GLU A 722 -2.43 15.22 4.76
N ILE A 723 -3.29 14.43 4.09
CA ILE A 723 -3.53 13.02 4.43
C ILE A 723 -2.25 12.17 4.44
N ASP A 724 -1.32 12.43 3.52
CA ASP A 724 -0.06 11.71 3.40
C ASP A 724 0.92 12.03 4.55
N SER A 725 0.73 13.17 5.22
CA SER A 725 1.62 13.62 6.30
C SER A 725 1.17 13.20 7.71
N ILE A 726 -0.04 12.63 7.83
CA ILE A 726 -0.62 12.19 9.11
C ILE A 726 -0.54 10.68 9.33
N GLY A 727 -0.17 9.89 8.32
CA GLY A 727 -0.20 8.42 8.38
C GLY A 727 0.61 7.84 9.53
N GLU A 728 1.93 8.08 9.58
CA GLU A 728 2.78 7.55 10.66
C GLU A 728 2.44 8.17 12.02
N SER A 729 2.05 9.45 12.06
CA SER A 729 1.57 10.12 13.28
C SER A 729 0.32 9.45 13.85
N SER A 730 -0.59 9.01 12.97
CA SER A 730 -1.82 8.31 13.35
C SER A 730 -1.53 6.92 13.90
N VAL A 731 -0.56 6.20 13.31
CA VAL A 731 -0.09 4.91 13.86
C VAL A 731 0.48 5.09 15.28
N LEU A 732 1.29 6.13 15.52
CA LEU A 732 1.80 6.44 16.86
C LEU A 732 0.68 6.79 17.85
N LEU A 733 -0.34 7.53 17.40
CA LEU A 733 -1.52 7.84 18.22
C LEU A 733 -2.32 6.58 18.57
N TYR A 734 -2.46 5.64 17.64
CA TYR A 734 -3.09 4.36 17.91
C TYR A 734 -2.30 3.57 18.97
N PHE A 735 -1.00 3.40 18.79
CA PHE A 735 -0.18 2.63 19.74
C PHE A 735 -0.02 3.31 21.09
N SER A 736 0.02 4.64 21.16
CA SER A 736 0.04 5.34 22.44
C SER A 736 -1.25 5.12 23.24
N LYS A 737 -2.42 5.09 22.58
CA LYS A 737 -3.69 4.70 23.23
C LYS A 737 -3.68 3.24 23.71
N VAL A 738 -3.16 2.33 22.89
CA VAL A 738 -3.06 0.90 23.25
C VAL A 738 -2.05 0.67 24.38
N ALA A 739 -0.93 1.41 24.39
CA ALA A 739 0.15 1.28 25.37
C ALA A 739 -0.15 1.99 26.70
N ALA A 740 -1.00 3.03 26.69
CA ALA A 740 -1.36 3.82 27.88
C ALA A 740 -1.72 2.98 29.13
N PRO A 741 -2.59 1.95 29.06
CA PRO A 741 -2.90 1.13 30.23
C PRO A 741 -1.67 0.38 30.77
N TYR A 742 -0.77 -0.08 29.90
CA TYR A 742 0.44 -0.80 30.32
C TYR A 742 1.49 0.12 30.93
N VAL A 743 1.67 1.32 30.37
CA VAL A 743 2.59 2.33 30.91
C VAL A 743 2.08 2.83 32.26
N MET A 744 0.77 3.05 32.43
CA MET A 744 0.19 3.38 33.73
C MET A 744 0.36 2.25 34.74
N ALA A 745 0.18 1.00 34.35
CA ALA A 745 0.43 -0.15 35.21
C ALA A 745 1.91 -0.25 35.62
N ALA A 746 2.84 -0.08 34.68
CA ALA A 746 4.28 -0.10 34.95
C ALA A 746 4.72 1.08 35.83
N GLY A 747 4.17 2.28 35.59
CA GLY A 747 4.41 3.46 36.44
C GLY A 747 3.86 3.28 37.85
N GLY A 748 2.68 2.67 37.99
CA GLY A 748 2.11 2.31 39.29
C GLY A 748 2.97 1.29 40.05
N ILE A 749 3.48 0.27 39.36
CA ILE A 749 4.44 -0.69 39.94
C ILE A 749 5.75 0.01 40.31
N GLY A 750 6.26 0.89 39.45
CA GLY A 750 7.48 1.67 39.72
C GLY A 750 7.34 2.58 40.93
N LEU A 751 6.19 3.26 41.08
CA LEU A 751 5.88 4.06 42.27
C LEU A 751 5.73 3.19 43.52
N ALA A 752 5.10 2.02 43.42
CA ALA A 752 4.99 1.08 44.55
C ALA A 752 6.36 0.53 44.99
N VAL A 753 7.22 0.21 44.03
CA VAL A 753 8.60 -0.24 44.29
C VAL A 753 9.44 0.90 44.86
N GLY A 754 9.32 2.11 44.31
CA GLY A 754 10.00 3.31 44.82
C GLY A 754 9.56 3.69 46.23
N ALA A 755 8.25 3.61 46.53
CA ALA A 755 7.70 3.84 47.86
C ALA A 755 8.23 2.81 48.88
N LYS A 756 8.34 1.53 48.47
CA LYS A 756 8.93 0.47 49.28
C LYS A 756 10.43 0.65 49.53
N ILE A 757 11.18 1.09 48.51
CA ILE A 757 12.62 1.37 48.63
C ILE A 757 12.87 2.61 49.51
N MET A 758 11.98 3.61 49.47
CA MET A 758 12.07 4.83 50.30
C MET A 758 11.37 4.72 51.65
N GLY A 759 10.85 3.55 52.03
CA GLY A 759 10.28 3.30 53.37
C GLY A 759 8.92 3.97 53.65
N TYR A 760 8.19 4.36 52.61
CA TYR A 760 6.83 4.90 52.74
C TYR A 760 5.75 3.81 52.85
N VAL A 761 6.08 2.56 52.50
CA VAL A 761 5.23 1.35 52.62
C VAL A 761 6.06 0.13 53.01
#